data_AF-B9RID4-F1
#
_entry.id   AF-B9RID4-F1
#
_cell.length_a   1.000
_cell.length_b   1.000
_cell.length_c   1.000
_cell.angle_alpha   90.00
_cell.angle_beta   90.00
_cell.angle_gamma   90.00
#
_symmetry.space_group_name_H-M   'P 1'
#
loop_
_entity.id
_entity.type
_entity.pdbx_description
1 polymer ?
#
loop_
_entity_poly.entity_id
_entity_poly.type
_entity_poly.pdbx_seq_one_letter_code
_entity_poly.pdbx_strand_id
1 'polypeptide(L)'
;MPTASTAVTHRPMDLLARLTSPDLDVKLKALREVKNQIIGNRTKKLAFLKLGAIPAVSSILSAAIAESDSQLSDDEDNNNNKKNSYFNNNIIVQSAAALGSFACGFDSGVRAVIDAGSLLLLIQLLSNPDEKVVNAGARSLRMIYQSKLTPKYEFLQEKRMEFLISLLNSESENVTGLGATIITHSCETSAEQIALCDAGVLKRLLSLLEGSLSQRDASLESLAAVFRNNPDVISESLREENGRALTSIIGLTNDRYPRTRLLACMCLIVIMNSSPCYLQDISIKTKLIHLLLELLDDHGQVGDEAPFVFSSLIMEKEDLQQLAFEANALDKFFNHLKNSQLHPKRFQGILLALADLCSKLETCRSRFLSLEVLKSVADALDHDSNDVRIAACICIRSVTRSIKNLCAGYFMNEVLVIPLVWLLDDPSVTVQVAALSAISNILVDFTTRKSTFVRCGGVKQLIYLSKSMDSAVRLNALCALKNMVFLADNEFKERTFMEITASLLASFICDHDPFVQEQALALVRNLVDGCISCLDYAFAENGIILDAVGRELTNASKAEIGIQGMYVLANVASGNEFHKEAVMNKLLPQVDKETQSFIVKFLQSNDSRLRTAAVWAVVNLTFPSSPGAFNRLVKLRSAGIVPQIRNMVNDSCLDVKLRIRTVLSQVITFGDGLT
;
A
#
# COMPACT_ATOMS: atom_id res chain seq x y z
N MET A 1 -28.17 9.48 -49.51
CA MET A 1 -29.35 8.79 -48.96
C MET A 1 -28.86 7.45 -48.42
N PRO A 2 -28.89 7.18 -47.10
CA PRO A 2 -29.60 7.88 -46.03
C PRO A 2 -29.10 9.33 -45.91
N THR A 3 -29.97 10.27 -45.54
CA THR A 3 -29.57 11.67 -45.30
C THR A 3 -28.95 11.77 -43.91
N ALA A 4 -27.70 11.33 -43.81
CA ALA A 4 -26.82 11.68 -42.70
C ALA A 4 -26.42 13.14 -42.86
N SER A 5 -26.83 14.01 -41.92
CA SER A 5 -26.23 15.34 -41.81
C SER A 5 -24.78 15.17 -41.37
N THR A 6 -23.85 15.34 -42.29
CA THR A 6 -22.41 15.37 -42.02
C THR A 6 -22.08 16.57 -41.13
N ALA A 7 -21.85 16.32 -39.84
CA ALA A 7 -21.28 17.33 -38.95
C ALA A 7 -19.88 17.70 -39.44
N VAL A 8 -19.70 18.94 -39.87
CA VAL A 8 -18.39 19.48 -40.28
C VAL A 8 -17.49 19.50 -39.05
N THR A 9 -16.51 18.61 -38.99
CA THR A 9 -15.52 18.54 -37.91
C THR A 9 -14.41 19.55 -38.18
N HIS A 10 -14.49 20.72 -37.55
CA HIS A 10 -13.49 21.78 -37.68
C HIS A 10 -12.17 21.42 -36.96
N ARG A 11 -11.03 21.87 -37.51
CA ARG A 11 -9.71 21.65 -36.92
C ARG A 11 -9.58 22.40 -35.58
N PRO A 12 -8.81 21.89 -34.59
CA PRO A 12 -8.64 22.54 -33.29
C PRO A 12 -8.18 24.01 -33.34
N MET A 13 -7.31 24.37 -34.28
CA MET A 13 -6.87 25.77 -34.46
C MET A 13 -7.99 26.70 -34.91
N ASP A 14 -8.85 26.26 -35.83
CA ASP A 14 -9.97 27.07 -36.33
C ASP A 14 -10.98 27.36 -35.22
N LEU A 15 -11.11 26.46 -34.24
CA LEU A 15 -11.98 26.63 -33.09
C LEU A 15 -11.43 27.62 -32.07
N LEU A 16 -10.11 27.66 -31.86
CA LEU A 16 -9.48 28.65 -30.98
C LEU A 16 -9.64 30.08 -31.50
N ALA A 17 -9.49 30.30 -32.82
CA ALA A 17 -9.74 31.61 -33.43
C ALA A 17 -11.19 32.08 -33.25
N ARG A 18 -12.14 31.14 -33.23
CA ARG A 18 -13.57 31.45 -32.98
C ARG A 18 -13.89 31.70 -31.51
N LEU A 19 -13.13 31.15 -30.58
CA LEU A 19 -13.25 31.47 -29.15
C LEU A 19 -12.89 32.94 -28.87
N THR A 20 -11.98 33.51 -29.64
CA THR A 20 -11.59 34.93 -29.56
C THR A 20 -12.51 35.89 -30.33
N SER A 21 -13.59 35.39 -30.94
CA SER A 21 -14.55 36.22 -31.69
C SER A 21 -15.26 37.24 -30.78
N PRO A 22 -15.45 38.50 -31.21
CA PRO A 22 -16.28 39.46 -30.48
C PRO A 22 -17.77 39.11 -30.55
N ASP A 23 -18.19 38.31 -31.54
CA ASP A 23 -19.56 37.82 -31.68
C ASP A 23 -19.89 36.74 -30.64
N LEU A 24 -20.86 37.02 -29.76
CA LEU A 24 -21.30 36.14 -28.67
C LEU A 24 -21.87 34.80 -29.16
N ASP A 25 -22.57 34.77 -30.30
CA ASP A 25 -23.13 33.53 -30.85
C ASP A 25 -22.02 32.65 -31.46
N VAL A 26 -21.07 33.25 -32.18
CA VAL A 26 -19.89 32.54 -32.69
C VAL A 26 -19.06 31.95 -31.56
N LYS A 27 -18.83 32.73 -30.50
CA LYS A 27 -18.11 32.32 -29.29
C LYS A 27 -18.82 31.18 -28.56
N LEU A 28 -20.14 31.30 -28.35
CA LEU A 28 -20.95 30.27 -27.71
C LEU A 28 -20.94 28.95 -28.50
N LYS A 29 -21.07 29.03 -29.84
CA LYS A 29 -20.97 27.86 -30.73
C LYS A 29 -19.59 27.20 -30.65
N ALA A 30 -18.52 28.00 -30.59
CA ALA A 30 -17.15 27.49 -30.46
C ALA A 30 -16.95 26.76 -29.12
N LEU A 31 -17.43 27.31 -27.99
CA LEU A 31 -17.35 26.66 -26.68
C LEU A 31 -18.08 25.31 -26.65
N ARG A 32 -19.30 25.24 -27.22
CA ARG A 32 -20.06 23.99 -27.34
C ARG A 32 -19.30 22.94 -28.14
N GLU A 33 -18.71 23.35 -29.26
CA GLU A 33 -17.96 22.46 -30.15
C GLU A 33 -16.70 21.93 -29.48
N VAL A 34 -15.91 22.79 -28.83
CA VAL A 34 -14.72 22.38 -28.07
C VAL A 34 -15.10 21.35 -27.01
N LYS A 35 -16.09 21.64 -26.18
CA LYS A 35 -16.60 20.71 -25.16
C LYS A 35 -17.00 19.36 -25.77
N ASN A 36 -17.79 19.37 -26.84
CA ASN A 36 -18.28 18.14 -27.47
C ASN A 36 -17.13 17.31 -28.08
N GLN A 37 -16.06 17.95 -28.56
CA GLN A 37 -14.91 17.24 -29.11
C GLN A 37 -14.04 16.60 -28.03
N ILE A 38 -13.98 17.16 -26.81
CA ILE A 38 -13.09 16.66 -25.75
C ILE A 38 -13.74 15.66 -24.80
N ILE A 39 -15.08 15.59 -24.74
CA ILE A 39 -15.79 14.63 -23.88
C ILE A 39 -15.34 13.20 -24.20
N GLY A 40 -14.88 12.48 -23.19
CA GLY A 40 -14.42 11.09 -23.30
C GLY A 40 -13.16 10.86 -24.13
N ASN A 41 -12.52 11.89 -24.69
CA ASN A 41 -11.39 11.73 -25.63
C ASN A 41 -10.09 12.34 -25.09
N ARG A 42 -9.24 11.51 -24.47
CA ARG A 42 -7.98 11.95 -23.85
C ARG A 42 -6.99 12.55 -24.86
N THR A 43 -6.92 12.01 -26.08
CA THR A 43 -6.03 12.51 -27.14
C THR A 43 -6.43 13.92 -27.59
N LYS A 44 -7.72 14.17 -27.78
CA LYS A 44 -8.24 15.50 -28.11
C LYS A 44 -8.07 16.47 -26.95
N LYS A 45 -8.33 16.05 -25.71
CA LYS A 45 -8.02 16.87 -24.51
C LYS A 45 -6.57 17.34 -24.53
N LEU A 46 -5.62 16.43 -24.77
CA LEU A 46 -4.20 16.75 -24.84
C LEU A 46 -3.86 17.69 -26.02
N ALA A 47 -4.48 17.50 -27.19
CA ALA A 47 -4.27 18.37 -28.34
C ALA A 47 -4.73 19.82 -28.07
N PHE A 48 -5.95 20.00 -27.55
CA PHE A 48 -6.46 21.32 -27.18
C PHE A 48 -5.69 21.95 -26.01
N LEU A 49 -5.23 21.14 -25.04
CA LEU A 49 -4.36 21.57 -23.96
C LEU A 49 -3.07 22.20 -24.51
N LYS A 50 -2.37 21.52 -25.43
CA LYS A 50 -1.15 22.02 -26.07
C LYS A 50 -1.34 23.32 -26.85
N LEU A 51 -2.55 23.57 -27.33
CA LEU A 51 -2.90 24.78 -28.07
C LEU A 51 -3.37 25.93 -27.17
N GLY A 52 -3.31 25.80 -25.84
CA GLY A 52 -3.69 26.86 -24.91
C GLY A 52 -5.20 27.08 -24.76
N ALA A 53 -6.03 26.07 -25.06
CA ALA A 53 -7.48 26.20 -24.98
C ALA A 53 -8.00 26.48 -23.56
N ILE A 54 -7.38 25.91 -22.53
CA ILE A 54 -7.85 26.08 -21.14
C ILE A 54 -7.66 27.53 -20.66
N PRO A 55 -6.48 28.16 -20.77
CA PRO A 55 -6.33 29.59 -20.47
C PRO A 55 -7.29 30.49 -21.26
N ALA A 56 -7.53 30.19 -22.54
CA ALA A 56 -8.47 30.94 -23.37
C ALA A 56 -9.92 30.83 -22.85
N VAL A 57 -10.38 29.62 -22.52
CA VAL A 57 -11.71 29.40 -21.95
C VAL A 57 -11.83 30.02 -20.55
N SER A 58 -10.79 29.96 -19.72
CA SER A 58 -10.75 30.63 -18.41
C SER A 58 -10.90 32.14 -18.55
N SER A 59 -10.19 32.74 -19.51
CA SER A 59 -10.27 34.18 -19.79
C SER A 59 -11.68 34.58 -20.24
N ILE A 60 -12.31 33.77 -21.10
CA ILE A 60 -13.71 33.98 -21.52
C ILE A 60 -14.67 33.91 -20.33
N LEU A 61 -14.48 32.93 -19.45
CA LEU A 61 -15.29 32.79 -18.24
C LEU A 61 -15.15 34.01 -17.33
N SER A 62 -13.92 34.47 -17.08
CA SER A 62 -13.66 35.64 -16.24
C SER A 62 -14.30 36.91 -16.81
N ALA A 63 -14.17 37.15 -18.11
CA ALA A 63 -14.79 38.29 -18.77
C ALA A 63 -16.33 38.23 -18.71
N ALA A 64 -16.90 37.04 -18.95
CA ALA A 64 -18.35 36.83 -18.88
C ALA A 64 -18.92 37.07 -17.47
N ILE A 65 -18.20 36.64 -16.42
CA ILE A 65 -18.57 36.90 -15.02
C ILE A 65 -18.54 38.41 -14.73
N ALA A 66 -17.48 39.11 -15.14
CA ALA A 66 -17.38 40.55 -14.94
C ALA A 66 -18.49 41.34 -15.65
N GLU A 67 -18.85 40.93 -16.87
CA GLU A 67 -19.96 41.51 -17.62
C GLU A 67 -21.32 41.24 -16.94
N SER A 68 -21.54 40.04 -16.38
CA SER A 68 -22.80 39.74 -15.68
C SER A 68 -22.95 40.55 -14.38
N ASP A 69 -21.84 40.73 -13.65
CA ASP A 69 -21.86 41.48 -12.39
C ASP A 69 -22.15 42.97 -12.63
N SER A 70 -21.66 43.52 -13.75
CA SER A 70 -21.94 44.91 -14.14
C SER A 70 -23.39 45.17 -14.54
N GLN A 71 -24.05 44.20 -15.19
CA GLN A 71 -25.43 44.35 -15.70
C GLN A 71 -26.51 44.21 -14.63
N LEU A 72 -26.18 43.71 -13.43
CA LEU A 72 -27.10 43.67 -12.28
C LEU A 72 -27.35 45.06 -11.67
N SER A 73 -26.62 46.10 -12.09
CA SER A 73 -26.70 47.45 -11.55
C SER A 73 -27.47 48.46 -12.41
N ASP A 74 -27.92 48.08 -13.62
CA ASP A 74 -28.65 48.95 -14.57
C ASP A 74 -30.10 48.44 -14.76
N ASP A 75 -31.08 49.37 -14.84
CA ASP A 75 -32.53 49.09 -14.92
C ASP A 75 -32.92 48.00 -15.96
N GLU A 76 -33.64 46.97 -15.50
CA GLU A 76 -33.93 45.70 -16.21
C GLU A 76 -34.92 45.78 -17.41
N ASP A 77 -35.42 46.95 -17.77
CA ASP A 77 -36.57 47.08 -18.69
C ASP A 77 -36.24 47.16 -20.19
N ASN A 78 -34.97 47.00 -20.58
CA ASN A 78 -34.57 47.03 -21.99
C ASN A 78 -34.43 45.62 -22.61
N ASN A 79 -35.20 45.34 -23.67
CA ASN A 79 -35.21 44.04 -24.38
C ASN A 79 -33.81 43.61 -24.90
N ASN A 80 -32.92 44.55 -25.20
CA ASN A 80 -31.54 44.24 -25.60
C ASN A 80 -30.68 43.75 -24.42
N ASN A 81 -30.91 44.24 -23.20
CA ASN A 81 -30.18 43.80 -22.00
C ASN A 81 -30.57 42.36 -21.62
N LYS A 82 -31.85 42.00 -21.72
CA LYS A 82 -32.31 40.62 -21.50
C LYS A 82 -31.69 39.63 -22.48
N LYS A 83 -31.55 40.01 -23.75
CA LYS A 83 -30.91 39.16 -24.78
C LYS A 83 -29.41 38.99 -24.51
N ASN A 84 -28.70 40.06 -24.15
CA ASN A 84 -27.28 39.98 -23.81
C ASN A 84 -27.01 39.17 -22.54
N SER A 85 -27.81 39.37 -21.50
CA SER A 85 -27.76 38.57 -20.26
C SER A 85 -27.97 37.08 -20.54
N TYR A 86 -28.95 36.72 -21.39
CA TYR A 86 -29.15 35.34 -21.84
C TYR A 86 -27.92 34.75 -22.54
N PHE A 87 -27.31 35.48 -23.48
CA PHE A 87 -26.09 35.02 -24.15
C PHE A 87 -24.92 34.87 -23.18
N ASN A 88 -24.77 35.81 -22.25
CA ASN A 88 -23.69 35.81 -21.29
C ASN A 88 -23.80 34.62 -20.32
N ASN A 89 -24.99 34.36 -19.75
CA ASN A 89 -25.22 33.18 -18.90
C ASN A 89 -24.94 31.87 -19.66
N ASN A 90 -25.32 31.80 -20.94
CA ASN A 90 -24.99 30.63 -21.77
C ASN A 90 -23.48 30.47 -22.02
N ILE A 91 -22.74 31.57 -22.19
CA ILE A 91 -21.28 31.55 -22.32
C ILE A 91 -20.65 31.07 -21.02
N ILE A 92 -21.08 31.57 -19.87
CA ILE A 92 -20.63 31.12 -18.54
C ILE A 92 -20.86 29.61 -18.40
N VAL A 93 -22.09 29.14 -18.66
CA VAL A 93 -22.46 27.72 -18.57
C VAL A 93 -21.59 26.83 -19.46
N GLN A 94 -21.36 27.22 -20.73
CA GLN A 94 -20.55 26.41 -21.64
C GLN A 94 -19.05 26.48 -21.33
N SER A 95 -18.56 27.62 -20.83
CA SER A 95 -17.16 27.78 -20.42
C SER A 95 -16.86 26.92 -19.19
N ALA A 96 -17.73 26.98 -18.17
CA ALA A 96 -17.63 26.11 -17.00
C ALA A 96 -17.65 24.63 -17.42
N ALA A 97 -18.64 24.22 -18.21
CA ALA A 97 -18.75 22.83 -18.66
C ALA A 97 -17.55 22.36 -19.50
N ALA A 98 -16.94 23.24 -20.30
CA ALA A 98 -15.72 22.93 -21.05
C ALA A 98 -14.52 22.72 -20.11
N LEU A 99 -14.33 23.59 -19.12
CA LEU A 99 -13.27 23.45 -18.10
C LEU A 99 -13.42 22.15 -17.29
N GLY A 100 -14.63 21.84 -16.82
CA GLY A 100 -14.93 20.57 -16.17
C GLY A 100 -14.64 19.36 -17.06
N SER A 101 -14.99 19.45 -18.35
CA SER A 101 -14.72 18.39 -19.33
C SER A 101 -13.22 18.21 -19.59
N PHE A 102 -12.42 19.28 -19.58
CA PHE A 102 -10.96 19.19 -19.66
C PHE A 102 -10.36 18.47 -18.45
N ALA A 103 -10.88 18.75 -17.25
CA ALA A 103 -10.43 18.14 -15.99
C ALA A 103 -10.84 16.67 -15.83
N CYS A 104 -12.05 16.30 -16.27
CA CYS A 104 -12.65 14.99 -16.02
C CYS A 104 -11.75 13.81 -16.44
N GLY A 105 -11.25 13.04 -15.44
CA GLY A 105 -10.39 11.88 -15.66
C GLY A 105 -9.05 12.17 -16.34
N PHE A 106 -8.56 13.42 -16.29
CA PHE A 106 -7.33 13.83 -16.98
C PHE A 106 -6.51 14.80 -16.13
N ASP A 107 -5.54 14.28 -15.38
CA ASP A 107 -4.72 15.04 -14.43
C ASP A 107 -3.96 16.23 -15.04
N SER A 108 -3.45 16.12 -16.27
CA SER A 108 -2.82 17.26 -16.95
C SER A 108 -3.82 18.38 -17.23
N GLY A 109 -5.08 18.04 -17.48
CA GLY A 109 -6.19 18.99 -17.62
C GLY A 109 -6.53 19.65 -16.29
N VAL A 110 -6.63 18.87 -15.21
CA VAL A 110 -6.86 19.39 -13.85
C VAL A 110 -5.80 20.43 -13.48
N ARG A 111 -4.52 20.08 -13.66
CA ARG A 111 -3.39 20.99 -13.39
C ARG A 111 -3.53 22.30 -14.16
N ALA A 112 -3.76 22.21 -15.47
CA ALA A 112 -3.91 23.41 -16.31
C ALA A 112 -5.15 24.27 -15.95
N VAL A 113 -6.25 23.66 -15.51
CA VAL A 113 -7.44 24.39 -15.03
C VAL A 113 -7.11 25.17 -13.75
N ILE A 114 -6.36 24.55 -12.83
CA ILE A 114 -5.90 25.19 -11.58
C ILE A 114 -4.91 26.32 -11.89
N ASP A 115 -3.90 26.06 -12.72
CA ASP A 115 -2.87 27.04 -13.11
C ASP A 115 -3.49 28.26 -13.81
N ALA A 116 -4.57 28.07 -14.56
CA ALA A 116 -5.33 29.14 -15.20
C ALA A 116 -6.26 29.91 -14.25
N GLY A 117 -6.18 29.68 -12.93
CA GLY A 117 -7.01 30.35 -11.92
C GLY A 117 -8.50 29.98 -11.96
N SER A 118 -8.86 28.94 -12.71
CA SER A 118 -10.28 28.66 -13.01
C SER A 118 -11.05 28.10 -11.81
N LEU A 119 -10.37 27.49 -10.84
CA LEU A 119 -11.01 26.89 -9.66
C LEU A 119 -11.80 27.93 -8.85
N LEU A 120 -11.21 29.11 -8.61
CA LEU A 120 -11.87 30.20 -7.88
C LEU A 120 -13.04 30.79 -8.67
N LEU A 121 -12.87 30.98 -9.99
CA LEU A 121 -13.94 31.44 -10.87
C LEU A 121 -15.15 30.49 -10.82
N LEU A 122 -14.90 29.18 -10.84
CA LEU A 122 -15.96 28.17 -10.76
C LEU A 122 -16.66 28.13 -9.40
N ILE A 123 -15.93 28.40 -8.30
CA ILE A 123 -16.53 28.54 -6.96
C ILE A 123 -17.44 29.78 -6.91
N GLN A 124 -17.01 30.91 -7.50
CA GLN A 124 -17.80 32.13 -7.57
C GLN A 124 -19.16 31.91 -8.27
N LEU A 125 -19.23 31.01 -9.25
CA LEU A 125 -20.49 30.68 -9.95
C LEU A 125 -21.56 30.09 -9.02
N LEU A 126 -21.20 29.55 -7.86
CA LEU A 126 -22.14 28.94 -6.92
C LEU A 126 -23.02 29.96 -6.20
N SER A 127 -22.65 31.25 -6.23
CA SER A 127 -23.42 32.36 -5.67
C SER A 127 -24.25 33.12 -6.73
N ASN A 128 -24.29 32.63 -7.97
CA ASN A 128 -25.01 33.29 -9.07
C ASN A 128 -26.54 33.10 -8.92
N PRO A 129 -27.37 34.10 -9.28
CA PRO A 129 -28.83 33.97 -9.21
C PRO A 129 -29.42 33.01 -10.26
N ASP A 130 -28.73 32.77 -11.38
CA ASP A 130 -29.18 31.84 -12.42
C ASP A 130 -28.81 30.39 -12.04
N GLU A 131 -29.83 29.58 -11.79
CA GLU A 131 -29.68 28.18 -11.41
C GLU A 131 -28.88 27.35 -12.42
N LYS A 132 -28.93 27.67 -13.72
CA LYS A 132 -28.16 26.95 -14.75
C LYS A 132 -26.67 27.24 -14.62
N VAL A 133 -26.32 28.48 -14.25
CA VAL A 133 -24.93 28.88 -13.99
C VAL A 133 -24.40 28.13 -12.76
N VAL A 134 -25.15 28.13 -11.67
CA VAL A 134 -24.82 27.39 -10.43
C VAL A 134 -24.63 25.89 -10.74
N ASN A 135 -25.58 25.29 -11.45
CA ASN A 135 -25.52 23.88 -11.85
C ASN A 135 -24.32 23.56 -12.77
N ALA A 136 -23.89 24.49 -13.62
CA ALA A 136 -22.70 24.33 -14.45
C ALA A 136 -21.40 24.42 -13.63
N GLY A 137 -21.32 25.38 -12.71
CA GLY A 137 -20.21 25.51 -11.77
C GLY A 137 -20.06 24.25 -10.91
N ALA A 138 -21.16 23.80 -10.28
CA ALA A 138 -21.17 22.64 -9.40
C ALA A 138 -20.71 21.35 -10.09
N ARG A 139 -21.23 21.05 -11.29
CA ARG A 139 -20.80 19.87 -12.07
C ARG A 139 -19.33 19.92 -12.46
N SER A 140 -18.83 21.10 -12.83
CA SER A 140 -17.44 21.28 -13.25
C SER A 140 -16.49 21.10 -12.07
N LEU A 141 -16.84 21.67 -10.91
CA LEU A 141 -16.10 21.47 -9.67
C LEU A 141 -16.09 20.00 -9.23
N ARG A 142 -17.21 19.28 -9.33
CA ARG A 142 -17.25 17.83 -9.05
C ARG A 142 -16.22 17.06 -9.87
N MET A 143 -16.10 17.35 -11.16
CA MET A 143 -15.12 16.71 -12.05
C MET A 143 -13.66 17.04 -11.67
N ILE A 144 -13.42 18.24 -11.14
CA ILE A 144 -12.08 18.69 -10.71
C ILE A 144 -11.69 18.02 -9.39
N TYR A 145 -12.57 18.02 -8.39
CA TYR A 145 -12.30 17.47 -7.05
C TYR A 145 -12.02 15.96 -7.05
N GLN A 146 -12.38 15.21 -8.09
CA GLN A 146 -12.03 13.79 -8.23
C GLN A 146 -10.52 13.53 -8.35
N SER A 147 -9.73 14.52 -8.78
CA SER A 147 -8.28 14.37 -8.92
C SER A 147 -7.56 14.73 -7.62
N LYS A 148 -6.51 13.96 -7.30
CA LYS A 148 -5.63 14.21 -6.15
C LYS A 148 -4.81 15.49 -6.28
N LEU A 149 -4.74 16.08 -7.48
CA LEU A 149 -4.04 17.35 -7.73
C LEU A 149 -4.82 18.59 -7.28
N THR A 150 -6.13 18.43 -7.02
CA THR A 150 -6.98 19.53 -6.58
C THR A 150 -6.62 19.93 -5.14
N PRO A 151 -6.49 21.23 -4.83
CA PRO A 151 -6.25 21.70 -3.47
C PRO A 151 -7.30 21.15 -2.50
N LYS A 152 -6.84 20.66 -1.35
CA LYS A 152 -7.71 20.09 -0.32
C LYS A 152 -8.58 21.19 0.30
N TYR A 153 -9.83 20.84 0.57
CA TYR A 153 -10.76 21.73 1.23
C TYR A 153 -10.46 21.83 2.74
N GLU A 154 -10.36 23.03 3.27
CA GLU A 154 -10.03 23.29 4.67
C GLU A 154 -11.31 23.22 5.54
N PHE A 155 -11.61 22.06 6.13
CA PHE A 155 -12.83 21.85 6.92
C PHE A 155 -12.82 22.55 8.29
N LEU A 156 -11.65 22.81 8.86
CA LEU A 156 -11.53 23.36 10.22
C LEU A 156 -11.81 24.87 10.30
N GLN A 157 -12.02 25.54 9.16
CA GLN A 157 -12.40 26.95 9.13
C GLN A 157 -13.92 27.10 9.15
N GLU A 158 -14.43 27.85 10.12
CA GLU A 158 -15.87 28.05 10.34
C GLU A 158 -16.61 28.53 9.08
N LYS A 159 -16.14 29.60 8.43
CA LYS A 159 -16.76 30.12 7.19
C LYS A 159 -16.78 29.09 6.05
N ARG A 160 -15.77 28.23 5.97
CA ARG A 160 -15.72 27.16 4.95
C ARG A 160 -16.64 26.01 5.33
N MET A 161 -16.80 25.70 6.61
CA MET A 161 -17.79 24.73 7.06
C MET A 161 -19.21 25.23 6.77
N GLU A 162 -19.52 26.49 7.06
CA GLU A 162 -20.81 27.12 6.72
C GLU A 162 -21.10 27.04 5.22
N PHE A 163 -20.11 27.35 4.38
CA PHE A 163 -20.23 27.21 2.94
C PHE A 163 -20.53 25.76 2.53
N LEU A 164 -19.81 24.78 3.08
CA LEU A 164 -20.05 23.36 2.79
C LEU A 164 -21.47 22.92 3.18
N ILE A 165 -21.95 23.33 4.35
CA ILE A 165 -23.32 23.07 4.81
C ILE A 165 -24.33 23.69 3.85
N SER A 166 -24.08 24.92 3.37
CA SER A 166 -24.94 25.57 2.39
C SER A 166 -25.05 24.78 1.07
N LEU A 167 -23.96 24.15 0.62
CA LEU A 167 -23.97 23.29 -0.56
C LEU A 167 -24.82 22.04 -0.33
N LEU A 168 -24.68 21.40 0.83
CA LEU A 168 -25.43 20.19 1.17
C LEU A 168 -26.92 20.47 1.41
N ASN A 169 -27.28 21.68 1.84
CA ASN A 169 -28.67 22.10 2.06
C ASN A 169 -29.36 22.67 0.81
N SER A 170 -28.64 22.81 -0.31
CA SER A 170 -29.22 23.26 -1.57
C SER A 170 -30.32 22.32 -2.07
N GLU A 171 -31.30 22.88 -2.80
CA GLU A 171 -32.32 22.09 -3.52
C GLU A 171 -31.75 21.43 -4.78
N SER A 172 -30.62 21.94 -5.32
CA SER A 172 -30.00 21.39 -6.52
C SER A 172 -29.22 20.09 -6.22
N GLU A 173 -29.53 19.03 -6.96
CA GLU A 173 -28.79 17.77 -6.89
C GLU A 173 -27.31 17.91 -7.30
N ASN A 174 -26.99 18.87 -8.16
CA ASN A 174 -25.61 19.11 -8.59
C ASN A 174 -24.79 19.77 -7.49
N VAL A 175 -25.40 20.71 -6.76
CA VAL A 175 -24.77 21.45 -5.67
C VAL A 175 -24.62 20.56 -4.44
N THR A 176 -25.66 19.83 -4.06
CA THR A 176 -25.58 18.84 -2.99
C THR A 176 -24.55 17.75 -3.30
N GLY A 177 -24.53 17.26 -4.56
CA GLY A 177 -23.51 16.33 -5.04
C GLY A 177 -22.09 16.91 -5.01
N LEU A 178 -21.90 18.22 -5.21
CA LEU A 178 -20.61 18.88 -5.05
C LEU A 178 -20.15 18.85 -3.60
N GLY A 179 -21.02 19.22 -2.64
CA GLY A 179 -20.70 19.19 -1.21
C GLY A 179 -20.20 17.80 -0.78
N ALA A 180 -20.93 16.75 -1.17
CA ALA A 180 -20.52 15.37 -0.91
C ALA A 180 -19.19 15.00 -1.60
N THR A 181 -18.97 15.41 -2.85
CA THR A 181 -17.71 15.14 -3.58
C THR A 181 -16.51 15.84 -2.93
N ILE A 182 -16.67 17.06 -2.43
CA ILE A 182 -15.62 17.79 -1.69
C ILE A 182 -15.20 17.00 -0.47
N ILE A 183 -16.16 16.49 0.31
CA ILE A 183 -15.91 15.65 1.49
C ILE A 183 -15.16 14.38 1.10
N THR A 184 -15.68 13.63 0.12
CA THR A 184 -15.08 12.36 -0.35
C THR A 184 -13.60 12.48 -0.70
N HIS A 185 -13.20 13.59 -1.33
CA HIS A 185 -11.85 13.76 -1.88
C HIS A 185 -10.93 14.68 -1.07
N SER A 186 -11.45 15.38 -0.06
CA SER A 186 -10.63 16.27 0.79
C SER A 186 -10.52 15.81 2.24
N CYS A 187 -11.45 15.01 2.76
CA CYS A 187 -11.44 14.57 4.16
C CYS A 187 -10.37 13.49 4.36
N GLU A 188 -9.34 13.78 5.17
CA GLU A 188 -8.18 12.89 5.35
C GLU A 188 -7.85 12.59 6.82
N THR A 189 -8.21 13.49 7.73
CA THR A 189 -7.81 13.41 9.15
C THR A 189 -8.99 13.16 10.08
N SER A 190 -8.69 12.55 11.24
CA SER A 190 -9.70 12.31 12.28
C SER A 190 -10.32 13.61 12.80
N ALA A 191 -9.54 14.69 12.91
CA ALA A 191 -10.04 16.00 13.33
C ALA A 191 -11.06 16.58 12.34
N GLU A 192 -10.84 16.45 11.03
CA GLU A 192 -11.81 16.88 10.01
C GLU A 192 -13.09 16.05 10.05
N GLN A 193 -12.97 14.74 10.27
CA GLN A 193 -14.13 13.85 10.39
C GLN A 193 -15.00 14.21 11.60
N ILE A 194 -14.39 14.53 12.75
CA ILE A 194 -15.09 14.99 13.96
C ILE A 194 -15.74 16.35 13.69
N ALA A 195 -15.03 17.30 13.11
CA ALA A 195 -15.60 18.62 12.78
C ALA A 195 -16.80 18.53 11.83
N LEU A 196 -16.78 17.62 10.86
CA LEU A 196 -17.92 17.34 9.98
C LEU A 196 -19.10 16.72 10.77
N CYS A 197 -18.81 15.83 11.71
CA CYS A 197 -19.81 15.22 12.60
C CYS A 197 -20.51 16.31 13.45
N ASP A 198 -19.73 17.11 14.18
CA ASP A 198 -20.20 18.18 15.06
C ASP A 198 -21.04 19.23 14.30
N ALA A 199 -20.69 19.47 13.04
CA ALA A 199 -21.41 20.39 12.14
C ALA A 199 -22.74 19.84 11.60
N GLY A 200 -23.12 18.60 11.94
CA GLY A 200 -24.36 17.96 11.49
C GLY A 200 -24.34 17.48 10.03
N VAL A 201 -23.16 17.40 9.41
CA VAL A 201 -23.02 16.98 7.99
C VAL A 201 -23.51 15.56 7.78
N LEU A 202 -23.24 14.66 8.73
CA LEU A 202 -23.65 13.25 8.64
C LEU A 202 -25.16 13.09 8.58
N LYS A 203 -25.90 13.81 9.42
CA LYS A 203 -27.37 13.82 9.39
C LYS A 203 -27.90 14.25 8.02
N ARG A 204 -27.28 15.27 7.42
CA ARG A 204 -27.66 15.73 6.09
C ARG A 204 -27.35 14.68 5.01
N LEU A 205 -26.15 14.09 5.01
CA LEU A 205 -25.79 13.02 4.06
C LEU A 205 -26.72 11.80 4.16
N LEU A 206 -27.10 11.41 5.38
CA LEU A 206 -28.05 10.32 5.61
C LEU A 206 -29.44 10.64 5.03
N SER A 207 -29.92 11.87 5.18
CA SER A 207 -31.20 12.29 4.57
C SER A 207 -31.16 12.25 3.03
N LEU A 208 -29.99 12.52 2.43
CA LEU A 208 -29.81 12.51 0.98
C LEU A 208 -29.76 11.08 0.38
N LEU A 209 -29.68 10.04 1.21
CA LEU A 209 -29.79 8.65 0.74
C LEU A 209 -31.17 8.34 0.14
N GLU A 210 -32.22 9.01 0.63
CA GLU A 210 -33.59 8.90 0.10
C GLU A 210 -33.81 9.78 -1.14
N GLY A 211 -32.82 10.60 -1.51
CA GLY A 211 -32.86 11.51 -2.65
C GLY A 211 -32.65 10.85 -4.02
N SER A 212 -32.23 11.67 -4.99
CA SER A 212 -31.94 11.23 -6.36
C SER A 212 -30.77 10.24 -6.41
N LEU A 213 -30.64 9.50 -7.51
CA LEU A 213 -29.54 8.54 -7.70
C LEU A 213 -28.17 9.22 -7.52
N SER A 214 -27.98 10.43 -8.06
CA SER A 214 -26.71 11.16 -7.92
C SER A 214 -26.46 11.60 -6.47
N GLN A 215 -27.50 11.99 -5.74
CA GLN A 215 -27.37 12.40 -4.34
C GLN A 215 -27.04 11.21 -3.45
N ARG A 216 -27.76 10.10 -3.65
CA ARG A 216 -27.56 8.85 -2.91
C ARG A 216 -26.15 8.31 -3.07
N ASP A 217 -25.68 8.14 -4.31
CA ASP A 217 -24.36 7.59 -4.60
C ASP A 217 -23.25 8.52 -4.05
N ALA A 218 -23.35 9.83 -4.27
CA ALA A 218 -22.37 10.78 -3.72
C ALA A 218 -22.37 10.78 -2.18
N SER A 219 -23.54 10.64 -1.55
CA SER A 219 -23.66 10.59 -0.09
C SER A 219 -23.07 9.30 0.48
N LEU A 220 -23.26 8.15 -0.17
CA LEU A 220 -22.62 6.89 0.25
C LEU A 220 -21.09 6.97 0.19
N GLU A 221 -20.52 7.54 -0.88
CA GLU A 221 -19.07 7.76 -0.99
C GLU A 221 -18.56 8.71 0.09
N SER A 222 -19.29 9.80 0.34
CA SER A 222 -18.95 10.78 1.36
C SER A 222 -19.02 10.19 2.77
N LEU A 223 -20.05 9.40 3.08
CA LEU A 223 -20.16 8.70 4.36
C LEU A 223 -19.01 7.71 4.55
N ALA A 224 -18.64 6.94 3.52
CA ALA A 224 -17.51 6.02 3.59
C ALA A 224 -16.16 6.74 3.81
N ALA A 225 -16.00 7.98 3.32
CA ALA A 225 -14.82 8.79 3.60
C ALA A 225 -14.80 9.30 5.06
N VAL A 226 -15.93 9.79 5.56
CA VAL A 226 -16.03 10.33 6.93
C VAL A 226 -15.91 9.23 7.99
N PHE A 227 -16.43 8.03 7.74
CA PHE A 227 -16.35 6.89 8.67
C PHE A 227 -14.99 6.19 8.68
N ARG A 228 -14.09 6.47 7.72
CA ARG A 228 -12.86 5.71 7.54
C ARG A 228 -11.93 5.82 8.76
N ASN A 229 -11.66 4.67 9.39
CA ASN A 229 -10.76 4.53 10.53
C ASN A 229 -11.13 5.42 11.74
N ASN A 230 -12.41 5.77 11.89
CA ASN A 230 -12.86 6.67 12.97
C ASN A 230 -14.08 6.08 13.71
N PRO A 231 -13.86 5.30 14.78
CA PRO A 231 -14.94 4.66 15.52
C PRO A 231 -15.85 5.65 16.26
N ASP A 232 -15.32 6.80 16.70
CA ASP A 232 -16.05 7.78 17.50
C ASP A 232 -17.18 8.39 16.66
N VAL A 233 -16.84 8.86 15.45
CA VAL A 233 -17.79 9.44 14.49
C VAL A 233 -18.88 8.45 14.07
N ILE A 234 -18.51 7.17 13.86
CA ILE A 234 -19.49 6.12 13.57
C ILE A 234 -20.43 5.94 14.75
N SER A 235 -19.89 5.86 15.97
CA SER A 235 -20.67 5.58 17.16
C SER A 235 -21.68 6.69 17.47
N GLU A 236 -21.28 7.94 17.27
CA GLU A 236 -22.12 9.12 17.43
C GLU A 236 -23.25 9.14 16.40
N SER A 237 -22.89 9.04 15.11
CA SER A 237 -23.85 9.04 14.00
C SER A 237 -24.90 7.92 14.12
N LEU A 238 -24.50 6.72 14.55
CA LEU A 238 -25.42 5.59 14.68
C LEU A 238 -26.27 5.64 15.96
N ARG A 239 -25.81 6.32 17.03
CA ARG A 239 -26.59 6.54 18.26
C ARG A 239 -27.69 7.58 18.05
N GLU A 240 -27.38 8.70 17.41
CA GLU A 240 -28.34 9.79 17.20
C GLU A 240 -29.59 9.37 16.41
N GLU A 241 -29.44 8.43 15.47
CA GLU A 241 -30.53 7.96 14.60
C GLU A 241 -31.18 6.64 15.07
N ASN A 242 -30.92 6.18 16.31
CA ASN A 242 -31.44 4.92 16.86
C ASN A 242 -31.26 3.71 15.91
N GLY A 243 -30.12 3.64 15.19
CA GLY A 243 -29.84 2.57 14.22
C GLY A 243 -30.58 2.65 12.88
N ARG A 244 -31.42 3.67 12.63
CA ARG A 244 -32.08 3.85 11.32
C ARG A 244 -31.08 4.07 10.20
N ALA A 245 -30.04 4.87 10.45
CA ALA A 245 -28.95 5.13 9.50
C ALA A 245 -28.32 3.82 8.98
N LEU A 246 -27.94 2.91 9.88
CA LEU A 246 -27.37 1.61 9.52
C LEU A 246 -28.37 0.76 8.73
N THR A 247 -29.64 0.74 9.17
CA THR A 247 -30.71 0.00 8.50
C THR A 247 -30.93 0.49 7.07
N SER A 248 -30.93 1.81 6.84
CA SER A 248 -31.05 2.41 5.51
C SER A 248 -29.89 2.00 4.60
N ILE A 249 -28.65 2.06 5.10
CA ILE A 249 -27.47 1.65 4.32
C ILE A 249 -27.51 0.15 4.00
N ILE A 250 -27.90 -0.70 4.97
CA ILE A 250 -28.11 -2.14 4.73
C ILE A 250 -29.20 -2.35 3.67
N GLY A 251 -30.30 -1.59 3.71
CA GLY A 251 -31.38 -1.64 2.72
C GLY A 251 -30.88 -1.39 1.29
N LEU A 252 -29.95 -0.44 1.12
CA LEU A 252 -29.37 -0.07 -0.18
C LEU A 252 -28.51 -1.17 -0.81
N THR A 253 -28.13 -2.20 -0.06
CA THR A 253 -27.49 -3.41 -0.65
C THR A 253 -28.42 -4.17 -1.60
N ASN A 254 -29.74 -3.94 -1.51
CA ASN A 254 -30.75 -4.52 -2.40
C ASN A 254 -31.24 -3.53 -3.48
N ASP A 255 -30.58 -2.39 -3.68
CA ASP A 255 -31.00 -1.39 -4.67
C ASP A 255 -30.98 -1.95 -6.10
N ARG A 256 -31.84 -1.45 -6.98
CA ARG A 256 -31.88 -1.86 -8.40
C ARG A 256 -30.61 -1.48 -9.17
N TYR A 257 -29.85 -0.49 -8.71
CA TYR A 257 -28.65 0.00 -9.38
C TYR A 257 -27.39 -0.66 -8.83
N PRO A 258 -26.57 -1.34 -9.66
CA PRO A 258 -25.33 -1.98 -9.23
C PRO A 258 -24.34 -1.03 -8.55
N ARG A 259 -24.26 0.24 -9.01
CA ARG A 259 -23.37 1.24 -8.41
C ARG A 259 -23.75 1.55 -6.97
N THR A 260 -25.03 1.83 -6.72
CA THR A 260 -25.54 2.08 -5.36
C THR A 260 -25.29 0.89 -4.44
N ARG A 261 -25.53 -0.35 -4.93
CA ARG A 261 -25.23 -1.57 -4.15
C ARG A 261 -23.75 -1.67 -3.77
N LEU A 262 -22.84 -1.41 -4.71
CA LEU A 262 -21.39 -1.42 -4.46
C LEU A 262 -20.99 -0.37 -3.41
N LEU A 263 -21.51 0.85 -3.54
CA LEU A 263 -21.22 1.96 -2.61
C LEU A 263 -21.77 1.69 -1.20
N ALA A 264 -22.95 1.07 -1.10
CA ALA A 264 -23.49 0.61 0.16
C ALA A 264 -22.58 -0.45 0.80
N CYS A 265 -22.08 -1.42 0.03
CA CYS A 265 -21.08 -2.38 0.50
C CYS A 265 -19.82 -1.70 1.02
N MET A 266 -19.27 -0.74 0.27
CA MET A 266 -18.07 0.01 0.69
C MET A 266 -18.29 0.72 2.04
N CYS A 267 -19.42 1.41 2.20
CA CYS A 267 -19.77 2.09 3.45
C CYS A 267 -19.89 1.10 4.62
N LEU A 268 -20.58 -0.03 4.43
CA LEU A 268 -20.72 -1.08 5.46
C LEU A 268 -19.39 -1.73 5.82
N ILE A 269 -18.50 -1.95 4.84
CA ILE A 269 -17.15 -2.49 5.09
C ILE A 269 -16.33 -1.51 5.92
N VAL A 270 -16.40 -0.21 5.63
CA VAL A 270 -15.71 0.82 6.43
C VAL A 270 -16.23 0.82 7.87
N ILE A 271 -17.55 0.75 8.07
CA ILE A 271 -18.18 0.64 9.40
C ILE A 271 -17.70 -0.63 10.11
N MET A 272 -17.71 -1.77 9.43
CA MET A 272 -17.30 -3.05 10.01
C MET A 272 -15.80 -3.08 10.38
N ASN A 273 -14.94 -2.42 9.59
CA ASN A 273 -13.50 -2.34 9.86
C ASN A 273 -13.19 -1.42 11.05
N SER A 274 -13.91 -0.30 11.16
CA SER A 274 -13.63 0.74 12.15
C SER A 274 -14.39 0.50 13.46
N SER A 275 -15.57 -0.12 13.41
CA SER A 275 -16.42 -0.40 14.57
C SER A 275 -17.10 -1.78 14.45
N PRO A 276 -16.35 -2.88 14.68
CA PRO A 276 -16.84 -4.25 14.48
C PRO A 276 -18.09 -4.63 15.30
N CYS A 277 -18.39 -3.91 16.39
CA CYS A 277 -19.54 -4.14 17.25
C CYS A 277 -20.90 -3.97 16.56
N TYR A 278 -21.00 -3.14 15.51
CA TYR A 278 -22.28 -2.85 14.85
C TYR A 278 -22.70 -3.89 13.79
N LEU A 279 -21.76 -4.68 13.28
CA LEU A 279 -21.99 -5.62 12.16
C LEU A 279 -21.39 -7.00 12.45
N GLN A 280 -21.72 -7.55 13.62
CA GLN A 280 -21.26 -8.89 14.02
C GLN A 280 -22.08 -10.02 13.38
N ASP A 281 -23.27 -9.74 12.87
CA ASP A 281 -24.15 -10.74 12.29
C ASP A 281 -23.50 -11.40 11.06
N ILE A 282 -23.30 -12.71 11.16
CA ILE A 282 -22.79 -13.57 10.10
C ILE A 282 -23.67 -13.46 8.85
N SER A 283 -24.98 -13.27 8.99
CA SER A 283 -25.91 -13.16 7.87
C SER A 283 -25.56 -11.97 6.96
N ILE A 284 -25.21 -10.82 7.55
CA ILE A 284 -24.83 -9.60 6.82
C ILE A 284 -23.48 -9.82 6.14
N LYS A 285 -22.50 -10.37 6.86
CA LYS A 285 -21.17 -10.69 6.32
C LYS A 285 -21.28 -11.60 5.09
N THR A 286 -22.04 -12.69 5.21
CA THR A 286 -22.30 -13.65 4.12
C THR A 286 -23.04 -12.98 2.97
N LYS A 287 -24.03 -12.12 3.25
CA LYS A 287 -24.75 -11.37 2.21
C LYS A 287 -23.81 -10.45 1.41
N LEU A 288 -22.92 -9.73 2.09
CA LEU A 288 -21.95 -8.84 1.42
C LEU A 288 -21.01 -9.62 0.49
N ILE A 289 -20.54 -10.79 0.93
CA ILE A 289 -19.71 -11.68 0.11
C ILE A 289 -20.45 -12.09 -1.18
N HIS A 290 -21.67 -12.61 -1.05
CA HIS A 290 -22.45 -13.06 -2.22
C HIS A 290 -22.78 -11.90 -3.16
N LEU A 291 -23.16 -10.75 -2.61
CA LEU A 291 -23.44 -9.56 -3.40
C LEU A 291 -22.21 -9.07 -4.17
N LEU A 292 -21.03 -9.03 -3.55
CA LEU A 292 -19.80 -8.61 -4.24
C LEU A 292 -19.38 -9.61 -5.33
N LEU A 293 -19.63 -10.91 -5.13
CA LEU A 293 -19.41 -11.93 -6.16
C LEU A 293 -20.43 -11.83 -7.31
N GLU A 294 -21.66 -11.39 -7.05
CA GLU A 294 -22.66 -11.07 -8.07
C GLU A 294 -22.25 -9.82 -8.86
N LEU A 295 -21.87 -8.73 -8.17
CA LEU A 295 -21.46 -7.47 -8.80
C LEU A 295 -20.23 -7.61 -9.70
N LEU A 296 -19.41 -8.65 -9.50
CA LEU A 296 -18.30 -9.01 -10.38
C LEU A 296 -18.75 -9.31 -11.82
N ASP A 297 -19.98 -9.80 -12.01
CA ASP A 297 -20.52 -10.14 -13.32
C ASP A 297 -20.95 -8.90 -14.14
N ASP A 298 -20.98 -7.71 -13.53
CA ASP A 298 -21.21 -6.45 -14.24
C ASP A 298 -20.06 -6.18 -15.25
N HIS A 299 -20.39 -5.82 -16.49
CA HIS A 299 -19.39 -5.58 -17.54
C HIS A 299 -18.76 -4.18 -17.49
N GLY A 300 -19.23 -3.30 -16.61
CA GLY A 300 -18.77 -1.92 -16.51
C GLY A 300 -17.83 -1.68 -15.32
N GLN A 301 -17.81 -0.43 -14.88
CA GLN A 301 -16.97 0.05 -13.78
C GLN A 301 -17.28 -0.67 -12.45
N VAL A 302 -18.51 -1.12 -12.24
CA VAL A 302 -18.89 -1.83 -11.01
C VAL A 302 -18.19 -3.18 -10.92
N GLY A 303 -18.17 -3.96 -12.01
CA GLY A 303 -17.44 -5.22 -12.03
C GLY A 303 -15.92 -5.06 -11.96
N ASP A 304 -15.38 -3.92 -12.40
CA ASP A 304 -13.96 -3.59 -12.26
C ASP A 304 -13.57 -3.23 -10.82
N GLU A 305 -14.49 -2.67 -10.04
CA GLU A 305 -14.26 -2.23 -8.66
C GLU A 305 -14.65 -3.28 -7.62
N ALA A 306 -15.63 -4.15 -7.94
CA ALA A 306 -16.13 -5.19 -7.04
C ALA A 306 -15.03 -6.08 -6.43
N PRO A 307 -14.00 -6.55 -7.18
CA PRO A 307 -12.91 -7.33 -6.59
C PRO A 307 -12.10 -6.58 -5.52
N PHE A 308 -11.89 -5.27 -5.67
CA PHE A 308 -11.16 -4.47 -4.67
C PHE A 308 -11.97 -4.29 -3.40
N VAL A 309 -13.28 -4.09 -3.55
CA VAL A 309 -14.21 -4.00 -2.42
C VAL A 309 -14.30 -5.36 -1.72
N PHE A 310 -14.30 -6.46 -2.48
CA PHE A 310 -14.23 -7.82 -1.95
C PHE A 310 -12.93 -8.08 -1.18
N SER A 311 -11.78 -7.74 -1.76
CA SER A 311 -10.47 -7.81 -1.09
C SER A 311 -10.50 -7.04 0.24
N SER A 312 -10.99 -5.80 0.24
CA SER A 312 -11.12 -4.95 1.44
C SER A 312 -12.03 -5.55 2.52
N LEU A 313 -13.03 -6.36 2.14
CA LEU A 313 -13.91 -7.05 3.07
C LEU A 313 -13.15 -8.14 3.85
N ILE A 314 -12.39 -8.98 3.13
CA ILE A 314 -11.78 -10.21 3.66
C ILE A 314 -10.31 -10.05 4.12
N MET A 315 -9.66 -8.94 3.77
CA MET A 315 -8.25 -8.69 4.05
C MET A 315 -7.95 -8.90 5.54
N GLU A 316 -6.95 -9.74 5.81
CA GLU A 316 -6.48 -10.10 7.16
C GLU A 316 -7.54 -10.71 8.12
N LYS A 317 -8.70 -11.16 7.62
CA LYS A 317 -9.80 -11.70 8.44
C LYS A 317 -10.14 -13.13 8.06
N GLU A 318 -9.65 -14.07 8.87
CA GLU A 318 -9.79 -15.50 8.61
C GLU A 318 -11.25 -15.97 8.59
N ASP A 319 -12.12 -15.41 9.44
CA ASP A 319 -13.56 -15.72 9.47
C ASP A 319 -14.26 -15.37 8.15
N LEU A 320 -13.96 -14.18 7.60
CA LEU A 320 -14.53 -13.73 6.34
C LEU A 320 -13.93 -14.44 5.13
N GLN A 321 -12.63 -14.79 5.18
CA GLN A 321 -12.01 -15.64 4.17
C GLN A 321 -12.67 -17.02 4.11
N GLN A 322 -13.08 -17.56 5.27
CA GLN A 322 -13.75 -18.86 5.34
C GLN A 322 -15.16 -18.80 4.76
N LEU A 323 -15.94 -17.76 5.10
CA LEU A 323 -17.25 -17.53 4.48
C LEU A 323 -17.14 -17.33 2.96
N ALA A 324 -16.10 -16.64 2.51
CA ALA A 324 -15.85 -16.42 1.08
C ALA A 324 -15.46 -17.73 0.35
N PHE A 325 -14.69 -18.59 1.01
CA PHE A 325 -14.38 -19.92 0.50
C PHE A 325 -15.64 -20.78 0.37
N GLU A 326 -16.51 -20.79 1.38
CA GLU A 326 -17.80 -21.50 1.37
C GLU A 326 -18.75 -20.97 0.29
N ALA A 327 -18.68 -19.67 -0.02
CA ALA A 327 -19.40 -19.05 -1.13
C ALA A 327 -18.79 -19.33 -2.52
N ASN A 328 -17.80 -20.24 -2.63
CA ASN A 328 -17.10 -20.58 -3.87
C ASN A 328 -16.43 -19.38 -4.57
N ALA A 329 -15.91 -18.42 -3.80
CA ALA A 329 -15.29 -17.21 -4.36
C ALA A 329 -14.10 -17.54 -5.28
N LEU A 330 -13.26 -18.53 -4.92
CA LEU A 330 -12.11 -18.95 -5.74
C LEU A 330 -12.53 -19.40 -7.14
N ASP A 331 -13.52 -20.27 -7.22
CA ASP A 331 -14.06 -20.78 -8.49
C ASP A 331 -14.65 -19.65 -9.34
N LYS A 332 -15.38 -18.71 -8.70
CA LYS A 332 -15.94 -17.53 -9.37
C LYS A 332 -14.85 -16.66 -9.98
N PHE A 333 -13.81 -16.32 -9.22
CA PHE A 333 -12.68 -15.54 -9.70
C PHE A 333 -11.92 -16.27 -10.81
N PHE A 334 -11.66 -17.57 -10.66
CA PHE A 334 -11.00 -18.37 -11.68
C PHE A 334 -11.77 -18.41 -13.01
N ASN A 335 -13.10 -18.52 -12.95
CA ASN A 335 -13.93 -18.48 -14.16
C ASN A 335 -13.83 -17.13 -14.89
N HIS A 336 -13.70 -16.02 -14.17
CA HIS A 336 -13.43 -14.71 -14.76
C HIS A 336 -12.03 -14.64 -15.39
N LEU A 337 -11.01 -15.23 -14.74
CA LEU A 337 -9.63 -15.27 -15.28
C LEU A 337 -9.48 -16.06 -16.58
N LYS A 338 -10.39 -17.00 -16.87
CA LYS A 338 -10.39 -17.72 -18.16
C LYS A 338 -10.77 -16.84 -19.35
N ASN A 339 -11.36 -15.67 -19.11
CA ASN A 339 -11.73 -14.75 -20.18
C ASN A 339 -10.51 -13.96 -20.64
N SER A 340 -10.12 -14.10 -21.91
CA SER A 340 -8.87 -13.56 -22.48
C SER A 340 -8.82 -12.03 -22.64
N GLN A 341 -9.88 -11.29 -22.29
CA GLN A 341 -9.99 -9.84 -22.47
C GLN A 341 -10.46 -9.12 -21.19
N LEU A 342 -9.88 -9.44 -20.04
CA LEU A 342 -10.17 -8.70 -18.82
C LEU A 342 -9.61 -7.28 -18.88
N HIS A 343 -10.42 -6.32 -18.47
CA HIS A 343 -9.93 -4.95 -18.26
C HIS A 343 -8.83 -4.96 -17.17
N PRO A 344 -7.70 -4.23 -17.33
CA PRO A 344 -6.56 -4.32 -16.41
C PRO A 344 -6.92 -4.05 -14.95
N LYS A 345 -7.84 -3.11 -14.69
CA LYS A 345 -8.31 -2.80 -13.33
C LYS A 345 -9.02 -4.00 -12.71
N ARG A 346 -9.89 -4.68 -13.46
CA ARG A 346 -10.58 -5.89 -13.02
C ARG A 346 -9.58 -7.02 -12.76
N PHE A 347 -8.62 -7.23 -13.66
CA PHE A 347 -7.62 -8.27 -13.52
C PHE A 347 -6.78 -8.06 -12.25
N GLN A 348 -6.28 -6.84 -12.04
CA GLN A 348 -5.59 -6.45 -10.81
C GLN A 348 -6.44 -6.76 -9.57
N GLY A 349 -7.69 -6.31 -9.55
CA GLY A 349 -8.58 -6.50 -8.41
C GLY A 349 -8.84 -7.99 -8.10
N ILE A 350 -9.02 -8.82 -9.12
CA ILE A 350 -9.20 -10.28 -8.97
C ILE A 350 -7.95 -10.90 -8.34
N LEU A 351 -6.75 -10.55 -8.82
CA LEU A 351 -5.49 -11.07 -8.28
C LEU A 351 -5.30 -10.71 -6.81
N LEU A 352 -5.67 -9.48 -6.41
CA LEU A 352 -5.64 -9.05 -5.01
C LEU A 352 -6.66 -9.81 -4.14
N ALA A 353 -7.90 -9.98 -4.62
CA ALA A 353 -8.91 -10.76 -3.92
C ALA A 353 -8.47 -12.22 -3.72
N LEU A 354 -7.86 -12.84 -4.73
CA LEU A 354 -7.25 -14.17 -4.63
C LEU A 354 -6.09 -14.20 -3.63
N ALA A 355 -5.27 -13.16 -3.59
CA ALA A 355 -4.18 -13.03 -2.63
C ALA A 355 -4.69 -12.99 -1.18
N ASP A 356 -5.77 -12.25 -0.93
CA ASP A 356 -6.37 -12.14 0.41
C ASP A 356 -7.08 -13.43 0.82
N LEU A 357 -7.78 -14.12 -0.09
CA LEU A 357 -8.34 -15.45 0.17
C LEU A 357 -7.26 -16.45 0.59
N CYS A 358 -6.08 -16.37 -0.03
CA CYS A 358 -4.94 -17.25 0.26
C CYS A 358 -4.04 -16.75 1.39
N SER A 359 -4.37 -15.63 2.05
CA SER A 359 -3.45 -14.99 3.00
C SER A 359 -3.32 -15.75 4.32
N LYS A 360 -4.42 -16.30 4.87
CA LYS A 360 -4.43 -17.10 6.11
C LYS A 360 -4.86 -18.56 5.91
N LEU A 361 -5.85 -18.82 5.05
CA LEU A 361 -6.47 -20.15 4.92
C LEU A 361 -5.71 -21.13 4.02
N GLU A 362 -5.31 -22.27 4.59
CA GLU A 362 -4.64 -23.37 3.87
C GLU A 362 -5.58 -24.10 2.89
N THR A 363 -6.88 -24.16 3.21
CA THR A 363 -7.93 -24.70 2.32
C THR A 363 -8.02 -23.88 1.03
N CYS A 364 -7.98 -22.55 1.13
CA CYS A 364 -7.96 -21.66 -0.02
C CYS A 364 -6.73 -21.89 -0.90
N ARG A 365 -5.52 -21.97 -0.31
CA ARG A 365 -4.28 -22.25 -1.07
C ARG A 365 -4.33 -23.61 -1.77
N SER A 366 -4.86 -24.63 -1.11
CA SER A 366 -5.02 -25.97 -1.69
C SER A 366 -6.00 -25.96 -2.87
N ARG A 367 -7.15 -25.29 -2.72
CA ARG A 367 -8.15 -25.16 -3.78
C ARG A 367 -7.62 -24.33 -4.96
N PHE A 368 -6.93 -23.22 -4.68
CA PHE A 368 -6.27 -22.37 -5.68
C PHE A 368 -5.35 -23.18 -6.60
N LEU A 369 -4.50 -24.04 -6.02
CA LEU A 369 -3.62 -24.91 -6.79
C LEU A 369 -4.39 -25.98 -7.56
N SER A 370 -5.41 -26.60 -6.94
CA SER A 370 -6.24 -27.63 -7.61
C SER A 370 -7.02 -27.11 -8.82
N LEU A 371 -7.35 -25.81 -8.82
CA LEU A 371 -8.02 -25.12 -9.92
C LEU A 371 -7.04 -24.62 -11.00
N GLU A 372 -5.73 -24.84 -10.85
CA GLU A 372 -4.69 -24.34 -11.75
C GLU A 372 -4.66 -22.80 -11.90
N VAL A 373 -5.17 -22.06 -10.91
CA VAL A 373 -5.18 -20.59 -10.91
C VAL A 373 -3.76 -20.02 -11.03
N LEU A 374 -2.76 -20.75 -10.52
CA LEU A 374 -1.35 -20.36 -10.58
C LEU A 374 -0.88 -20.07 -12.02
N LYS A 375 -1.43 -20.74 -13.03
CA LYS A 375 -1.08 -20.49 -14.44
C LYS A 375 -1.51 -19.09 -14.87
N SER A 376 -2.75 -18.73 -14.60
CA SER A 376 -3.27 -17.39 -14.90
C SER A 376 -2.53 -16.28 -14.13
N VAL A 377 -2.08 -16.57 -12.91
CA VAL A 377 -1.24 -15.63 -12.14
C VAL A 377 0.16 -15.53 -12.71
N ALA A 378 0.74 -16.61 -13.22
CA ALA A 378 2.04 -16.57 -13.90
C ALA A 378 1.96 -15.76 -15.20
N ASP A 379 0.90 -15.92 -15.99
CA ASP A 379 0.65 -15.12 -17.20
C ASP A 379 0.54 -13.61 -16.87
N ALA A 380 0.01 -13.26 -15.69
CA ALA A 380 -0.11 -11.88 -15.23
C ALA A 380 1.24 -11.20 -14.90
N LEU A 381 2.31 -11.97 -14.72
CA LEU A 381 3.64 -11.44 -14.42
C LEU A 381 4.26 -10.69 -15.61
N ASP A 382 3.85 -10.99 -16.84
CA ASP A 382 4.34 -10.34 -18.07
C ASP A 382 3.33 -9.32 -18.64
N HIS A 383 2.37 -8.87 -17.83
CA HIS A 383 1.31 -7.97 -18.29
C HIS A 383 1.81 -6.52 -18.41
N ASP A 384 1.34 -5.77 -19.42
CA ASP A 384 1.76 -4.38 -19.69
C ASP A 384 1.58 -3.42 -18.49
N SER A 385 0.48 -3.59 -17.75
CA SER A 385 0.19 -2.78 -16.55
C SER A 385 1.04 -3.19 -15.34
N ASN A 386 1.82 -2.25 -14.81
CA ASN A 386 2.59 -2.42 -13.57
C ASN A 386 1.71 -2.89 -12.40
N ASP A 387 0.49 -2.36 -12.30
CA ASP A 387 -0.44 -2.70 -11.22
C ASP A 387 -0.87 -4.17 -11.25
N VAL A 388 -1.01 -4.75 -12.45
CA VAL A 388 -1.32 -6.17 -12.63
C VAL A 388 -0.13 -7.03 -12.24
N ARG A 389 1.09 -6.66 -12.68
CA ARG A 389 2.33 -7.38 -12.30
C ARG A 389 2.52 -7.38 -10.78
N ILE A 390 2.32 -6.23 -10.13
CA ILE A 390 2.37 -6.10 -8.66
C ILE A 390 1.34 -7.03 -8.00
N ALA A 391 0.08 -6.99 -8.45
CA ALA A 391 -0.98 -7.83 -7.88
C ALA A 391 -0.69 -9.33 -8.05
N ALA A 392 -0.11 -9.72 -9.19
CA ALA A 392 0.33 -11.09 -9.45
C ALA A 392 1.40 -11.55 -8.44
N CYS A 393 2.44 -10.72 -8.23
CA CYS A 393 3.46 -10.99 -7.22
C CYS A 393 2.89 -11.07 -5.80
N ILE A 394 1.94 -10.18 -5.44
CA ILE A 394 1.25 -10.24 -4.13
C ILE A 394 0.46 -11.56 -3.98
N CYS A 395 -0.22 -11.98 -5.03
CA CYS A 395 -0.96 -13.26 -5.05
C CYS A 395 -0.02 -14.46 -4.86
N ILE A 396 1.09 -14.50 -5.60
CA ILE A 396 2.13 -15.53 -5.46
C ILE A 396 2.68 -15.54 -4.04
N ARG A 397 3.00 -14.37 -3.47
CA ARG A 397 3.49 -14.25 -2.10
C ARG A 397 2.51 -14.83 -1.08
N SER A 398 1.20 -14.63 -1.27
CA SER A 398 0.18 -15.18 -0.37
C SER A 398 0.03 -16.71 -0.49
N VAL A 399 -0.03 -17.25 -1.71
CA VAL A 399 -0.18 -18.71 -1.91
C VAL A 399 1.07 -19.49 -1.51
N THR A 400 2.25 -18.87 -1.57
CA THR A 400 3.54 -19.47 -1.18
C THR A 400 3.79 -19.48 0.32
N ARG A 401 2.87 -18.97 1.16
CA ARG A 401 2.97 -19.09 2.64
C ARG A 401 2.74 -20.52 3.16
N SER A 402 2.30 -21.45 2.31
CA SER A 402 2.13 -22.85 2.68
C SER A 402 3.45 -23.62 2.59
N ILE A 403 4.02 -23.99 3.75
CA ILE A 403 5.20 -24.87 3.83
C ILE A 403 4.91 -26.21 3.14
N LYS A 404 3.69 -26.75 3.29
CA LYS A 404 3.28 -28.00 2.64
C LYS A 404 3.39 -27.90 1.11
N ASN A 405 2.89 -26.82 0.53
CA ASN A 405 2.90 -26.64 -0.93
C ASN A 405 4.30 -26.27 -1.47
N LEU A 406 5.09 -25.52 -0.69
CA LEU A 406 6.52 -25.29 -0.98
C LEU A 406 7.27 -26.63 -1.04
N CYS A 407 7.16 -27.45 0.01
CA CYS A 407 7.81 -28.76 0.06
C CYS A 407 7.30 -29.73 -1.03
N ALA A 408 6.06 -29.58 -1.49
CA ALA A 408 5.54 -30.34 -2.63
C ALA A 408 6.17 -29.89 -3.97
N GLY A 409 6.66 -28.66 -4.07
CA GLY A 409 7.39 -28.14 -5.23
C GLY A 409 6.53 -27.46 -6.27
N TYR A 410 5.32 -27.03 -5.90
CA TYR A 410 4.41 -26.37 -6.84
C TYR A 410 4.97 -25.06 -7.41
N PHE A 411 5.89 -24.39 -6.71
CA PHE A 411 6.34 -23.04 -7.04
C PHE A 411 7.75 -22.98 -7.66
N MET A 412 8.59 -23.99 -7.46
CA MET A 412 9.95 -24.04 -8.00
C MET A 412 9.98 -24.67 -9.40
N ASN A 413 9.30 -24.05 -10.35
CA ASN A 413 9.22 -24.48 -11.75
C ASN A 413 9.54 -23.31 -12.70
N GLU A 414 9.89 -23.61 -13.96
CA GLU A 414 10.29 -22.60 -14.95
C GLU A 414 9.18 -21.59 -15.28
N VAL A 415 7.92 -22.04 -15.30
CA VAL A 415 6.74 -21.20 -15.62
C VAL A 415 6.58 -20.06 -14.61
N LEU A 416 6.92 -20.29 -13.33
CA LEU A 416 6.82 -19.27 -12.29
C LEU A 416 8.15 -18.55 -12.04
N VAL A 417 9.25 -19.29 -11.96
CA VAL A 417 10.55 -18.75 -11.52
C VAL A 417 11.15 -17.82 -12.58
N ILE A 418 11.06 -18.15 -13.86
CA ILE A 418 11.68 -17.34 -14.91
C ILE A 418 11.03 -15.95 -14.99
N PRO A 419 9.69 -15.81 -15.09
CA PRO A 419 9.06 -14.49 -15.11
C PRO A 419 9.33 -13.67 -13.84
N LEU A 420 9.33 -14.31 -12.66
CA LEU A 420 9.67 -13.62 -11.41
C LEU A 420 11.10 -13.07 -11.41
N VAL A 421 12.06 -13.81 -11.97
CA VAL A 421 13.45 -13.34 -12.11
C VAL A 421 13.56 -12.21 -13.12
N TRP A 422 12.78 -12.21 -14.21
CA TRP A 422 12.74 -11.08 -15.15
C TRP A 422 12.20 -9.81 -14.50
N LEU A 423 11.20 -9.91 -13.61
CA LEU A 423 10.67 -8.76 -12.88
C LEU A 423 11.68 -8.12 -11.90
N LEU A 424 12.79 -8.78 -11.60
CA LEU A 424 13.89 -8.18 -10.84
C LEU A 424 14.64 -7.10 -11.62
N ASP A 425 14.43 -6.99 -12.93
CA ASP A 425 14.98 -5.93 -13.79
C ASP A 425 13.86 -5.00 -14.32
N ASP A 426 12.66 -5.07 -13.73
CA ASP A 426 11.53 -4.22 -14.15
C ASP A 426 11.87 -2.73 -13.92
N PRO A 427 11.50 -1.81 -14.84
CA PRO A 427 11.76 -0.38 -14.68
C PRO A 427 11.05 0.23 -13.47
N SER A 428 10.00 -0.41 -12.94
CA SER A 428 9.26 0.04 -11.78
C SER A 428 9.82 -0.59 -10.50
N VAL A 429 10.41 0.23 -9.62
CA VAL A 429 10.92 -0.19 -8.30
C VAL A 429 9.84 -0.93 -7.48
N THR A 430 8.58 -0.48 -7.57
CA THR A 430 7.46 -1.14 -6.86
C THR A 430 7.18 -2.56 -7.37
N VAL A 431 7.38 -2.83 -8.67
CA VAL A 431 7.27 -4.18 -9.25
C VAL A 431 8.43 -5.04 -8.76
N GLN A 432 9.66 -4.49 -8.78
CA GLN A 432 10.85 -5.19 -8.26
C GLN A 432 10.65 -5.61 -6.80
N VAL A 433 10.16 -4.70 -5.94
CA VAL A 433 9.89 -4.99 -4.52
C VAL A 433 8.85 -6.10 -4.37
N ALA A 434 7.76 -6.04 -5.14
CA ALA A 434 6.70 -7.06 -5.10
C ALA A 434 7.25 -8.43 -5.54
N ALA A 435 8.03 -8.48 -6.63
CA ALA A 435 8.66 -9.69 -7.14
C ALA A 435 9.67 -10.27 -6.13
N LEU A 436 10.54 -9.43 -5.55
CA LEU A 436 11.49 -9.86 -4.52
C LEU A 436 10.79 -10.41 -3.27
N SER A 437 9.67 -9.81 -2.85
CA SER A 437 8.87 -10.33 -1.74
C SER A 437 8.26 -11.70 -2.04
N ALA A 438 7.78 -11.93 -3.28
CA ALA A 438 7.27 -13.22 -3.71
C ALA A 438 8.39 -14.28 -3.79
N ILE A 439 9.51 -13.93 -4.41
CA ILE A 439 10.71 -14.76 -4.51
C ILE A 439 11.24 -15.13 -3.12
N SER A 440 11.30 -14.18 -2.19
CA SER A 440 11.78 -14.42 -0.82
C SER A 440 11.02 -15.56 -0.14
N ASN A 441 9.70 -15.65 -0.33
CA ASN A 441 8.89 -16.75 0.22
C ASN A 441 9.17 -18.08 -0.49
N ILE A 442 9.26 -18.07 -1.81
CA ILE A 442 9.52 -19.27 -2.60
C ILE A 442 10.88 -19.89 -2.25
N LEU A 443 11.91 -19.05 -2.03
CA LEU A 443 13.27 -19.51 -1.76
C LEU A 443 13.50 -20.10 -0.36
N VAL A 444 12.48 -20.02 0.51
CA VAL A 444 12.44 -20.79 1.78
C VAL A 444 12.29 -22.29 1.51
N ASP A 445 11.94 -22.71 0.29
CA ASP A 445 11.85 -24.12 -0.10
C ASP A 445 13.10 -24.92 0.33
N PHE A 446 12.88 -25.87 1.25
CA PHE A 446 13.92 -26.71 1.85
C PHE A 446 14.37 -27.85 0.93
N THR A 447 13.79 -27.94 -0.27
CA THR A 447 14.13 -28.98 -1.24
C THR A 447 15.29 -28.56 -2.15
N THR A 448 15.94 -29.55 -2.76
CA THR A 448 17.09 -29.36 -3.67
C THR A 448 16.73 -28.66 -5.00
N ARG A 449 15.50 -28.17 -5.16
CA ARG A 449 14.95 -27.63 -6.40
C ARG A 449 15.31 -26.17 -6.68
N LYS A 450 16.25 -25.59 -5.92
CA LYS A 450 16.76 -24.22 -6.12
C LYS A 450 17.59 -24.04 -7.41
N SER A 451 17.93 -25.13 -8.11
CA SER A 451 18.74 -25.13 -9.33
C SER A 451 18.16 -24.26 -10.45
N THR A 452 16.83 -24.22 -10.62
CA THR A 452 16.19 -23.40 -11.66
C THR A 452 16.49 -21.92 -11.45
N PHE A 453 16.33 -21.42 -10.22
CA PHE A 453 16.60 -20.01 -9.87
C PHE A 453 18.07 -19.64 -10.07
N VAL A 454 18.99 -20.55 -9.73
CA VAL A 454 20.43 -20.35 -9.94
C VAL A 454 20.76 -20.30 -11.44
N ARG A 455 20.21 -21.23 -12.23
CA ARG A 455 20.49 -21.37 -13.67
C ARG A 455 20.01 -20.17 -14.48
N CYS A 456 18.90 -19.53 -14.11
CA CYS A 456 18.43 -18.31 -14.76
C CYS A 456 19.11 -17.02 -14.23
N GLY A 457 20.19 -17.14 -13.43
CA GLY A 457 20.97 -16.00 -12.96
C GLY A 457 20.36 -15.25 -11.78
N GLY A 458 19.34 -15.81 -11.11
CA GLY A 458 18.62 -15.15 -10.02
C GLY A 458 19.54 -14.74 -8.87
N VAL A 459 20.53 -15.56 -8.50
CA VAL A 459 21.50 -15.21 -7.43
C VAL A 459 22.29 -13.94 -7.79
N LYS A 460 22.80 -13.85 -9.02
CA LYS A 460 23.55 -12.68 -9.50
C LYS A 460 22.70 -11.41 -9.44
N GLN A 461 21.45 -11.53 -9.86
CA GLN A 461 20.50 -10.42 -9.84
C GLN A 461 20.17 -9.97 -8.41
N LEU A 462 19.99 -10.90 -7.46
CA LEU A 462 19.79 -10.55 -6.05
C LEU A 462 21.01 -9.81 -5.48
N ILE A 463 22.23 -10.26 -5.81
CA ILE A 463 23.47 -9.59 -5.38
C ILE A 463 23.57 -8.18 -6.00
N TYR A 464 23.19 -8.02 -7.26
CA TYR A 464 23.13 -6.71 -7.90
C TYR A 464 22.12 -5.78 -7.19
N LEU A 465 20.88 -6.24 -6.97
CA LEU A 465 19.82 -5.46 -6.33
C LEU A 465 20.10 -5.15 -4.86
N SER A 466 20.88 -5.98 -4.16
CA SER A 466 21.32 -5.68 -2.79
C SER A 466 22.18 -4.41 -2.67
N LYS A 467 22.65 -3.86 -3.81
CA LYS A 467 23.40 -2.60 -3.91
C LYS A 467 22.55 -1.42 -4.38
N SER A 468 21.24 -1.58 -4.49
CA SER A 468 20.32 -0.54 -4.97
C SER A 468 20.32 0.70 -4.07
N MET A 469 20.07 1.87 -4.65
CA MET A 469 19.85 3.09 -3.86
C MET A 469 18.54 3.05 -3.06
N ASP A 470 17.57 2.23 -3.49
CA ASP A 470 16.29 2.04 -2.80
C ASP A 470 16.42 1.01 -1.66
N SER A 471 16.09 1.39 -0.43
CA SER A 471 16.28 0.52 0.74
C SER A 471 15.30 -0.66 0.78
N ALA A 472 14.09 -0.52 0.21
CA ALA A 472 13.14 -1.61 0.14
C ALA A 472 13.62 -2.71 -0.83
N VAL A 473 14.23 -2.32 -1.95
CA VAL A 473 14.89 -3.25 -2.88
C VAL A 473 16.05 -3.97 -2.18
N ARG A 474 16.95 -3.23 -1.52
CA ARG A 474 18.08 -3.84 -0.77
C ARG A 474 17.59 -4.83 0.29
N LEU A 475 16.61 -4.42 1.08
CA LEU A 475 15.99 -5.22 2.14
C LEU A 475 15.47 -6.56 1.60
N ASN A 476 14.65 -6.51 0.56
CA ASN A 476 14.04 -7.73 0.02
C ASN A 476 15.06 -8.61 -0.72
N ALA A 477 16.06 -8.02 -1.39
CA ALA A 477 17.13 -8.78 -2.03
C ALA A 477 17.98 -9.55 -1.02
N LEU A 478 18.36 -8.92 0.10
CA LEU A 478 19.09 -9.60 1.18
C LEU A 478 18.22 -10.63 1.90
N CYS A 479 16.92 -10.38 2.06
CA CYS A 479 15.99 -11.37 2.59
C CYS A 479 15.96 -12.65 1.71
N ALA A 480 15.90 -12.48 0.39
CA ALA A 480 15.95 -13.58 -0.57
C ALA A 480 17.29 -14.33 -0.52
N LEU A 481 18.43 -13.62 -0.48
CA LEU A 481 19.77 -14.23 -0.35
C LEU A 481 19.91 -15.01 0.97
N LYS A 482 19.44 -14.44 2.08
CA LYS A 482 19.41 -15.12 3.38
C LYS A 482 18.65 -16.44 3.30
N ASN A 483 17.49 -16.44 2.64
CA ASN A 483 16.65 -17.65 2.48
C ASN A 483 17.30 -18.68 1.53
N MET A 484 18.03 -18.23 0.50
CA MET A 484 18.81 -19.13 -0.37
C MET A 484 19.86 -19.90 0.41
N VAL A 485 20.61 -19.20 1.26
CA VAL A 485 21.73 -19.74 2.03
C VAL A 485 21.28 -20.55 3.25
N PHE A 486 20.04 -20.35 3.72
CA PHE A 486 19.49 -21.11 4.84
C PHE A 486 19.48 -22.62 4.53
N LEU A 487 20.18 -23.40 5.36
CA LEU A 487 20.37 -24.86 5.20
C LEU A 487 20.96 -25.28 3.84
N ALA A 488 21.65 -24.37 3.14
CA ALA A 488 22.37 -24.72 1.92
C ALA A 488 23.63 -25.55 2.22
N ASP A 489 24.04 -26.38 1.25
CA ASP A 489 25.31 -27.10 1.33
C ASP A 489 26.52 -26.15 1.27
N ASN A 490 27.68 -26.67 1.69
CA ASN A 490 28.90 -25.88 1.79
C ASN A 490 29.37 -25.34 0.43
N GLU A 491 29.17 -26.10 -0.66
CA GLU A 491 29.57 -25.69 -2.02
C GLU A 491 28.75 -24.50 -2.51
N PHE A 492 27.45 -24.47 -2.19
CA PHE A 492 26.59 -23.34 -2.49
C PHE A 492 26.92 -22.12 -1.62
N LYS A 493 27.20 -22.33 -0.32
CA LYS A 493 27.66 -21.25 0.58
C LYS A 493 28.95 -20.62 0.07
N GLU A 494 29.93 -21.44 -0.32
CA GLU A 494 31.22 -21.00 -0.85
C GLU A 494 31.04 -20.17 -2.13
N ARG A 495 30.33 -20.69 -3.13
CA ARG A 495 30.07 -19.96 -4.38
C ARG A 495 29.36 -18.63 -4.15
N THR A 496 28.35 -18.62 -3.28
CA THR A 496 27.61 -17.39 -2.93
C THR A 496 28.54 -16.39 -2.23
N PHE A 497 29.36 -16.86 -1.28
CA PHE A 497 30.31 -16.00 -0.58
C PHE A 497 31.35 -15.40 -1.53
N MET A 498 31.88 -16.18 -2.48
CA MET A 498 32.84 -15.69 -3.47
C MET A 498 32.25 -14.65 -4.41
N GLU A 499 30.96 -14.77 -4.74
CA GLU A 499 30.29 -13.78 -5.60
C GLU A 499 29.93 -12.49 -4.85
N ILE A 500 29.56 -12.58 -3.57
CA ILE A 500 29.26 -11.39 -2.75
C ILE A 500 30.56 -10.71 -2.31
N THR A 501 31.58 -11.45 -1.86
CA THR A 501 32.82 -11.01 -1.19
C THR A 501 32.65 -10.53 0.25
N ALA A 502 33.74 -10.52 1.03
CA ALA A 502 33.70 -10.16 2.44
C ALA A 502 33.51 -8.64 2.63
N SER A 503 34.19 -7.82 1.83
CA SER A 503 34.02 -6.36 1.83
C SER A 503 32.58 -5.92 1.58
N LEU A 504 31.89 -6.55 0.62
CA LEU A 504 30.50 -6.22 0.33
C LEU A 504 29.57 -6.64 1.47
N LEU A 505 29.74 -7.83 2.06
CA LEU A 505 28.96 -8.25 3.23
C LEU A 505 29.15 -7.27 4.41
N ALA A 506 30.39 -6.84 4.66
CA ALA A 506 30.67 -5.84 5.68
C ALA A 506 29.95 -4.51 5.39
N SER A 507 29.89 -4.08 4.13
CA SER A 507 29.15 -2.87 3.75
C SER A 507 27.63 -2.99 4.01
N PHE A 508 27.05 -4.18 3.80
CA PHE A 508 25.63 -4.43 4.09
C PHE A 508 25.32 -4.45 5.58
N ILE A 509 26.23 -4.98 6.40
CA ILE A 509 26.12 -4.93 7.87
C ILE A 509 26.10 -3.47 8.35
N CYS A 510 26.89 -2.60 7.71
CA CYS A 510 26.97 -1.18 8.02
C CYS A 510 25.96 -0.30 7.24
N ASP A 511 24.91 -0.88 6.63
CA ASP A 511 23.88 -0.10 5.92
C ASP A 511 23.19 0.91 6.85
N HIS A 512 22.78 2.06 6.33
CA HIS A 512 22.09 3.07 7.14
C HIS A 512 20.66 2.69 7.53
N ASP A 513 20.03 1.77 6.80
CA ASP A 513 18.69 1.26 7.11
C ASP A 513 18.76 0.05 8.06
N PRO A 514 18.24 0.15 9.29
CA PRO A 514 18.31 -0.93 10.28
C PRO A 514 17.65 -2.25 9.84
N PHE A 515 16.63 -2.19 8.96
CA PHE A 515 15.99 -3.40 8.45
C PHE A 515 16.90 -4.12 7.46
N VAL A 516 17.67 -3.37 6.66
CA VAL A 516 18.69 -3.91 5.75
C VAL A 516 19.82 -4.53 6.57
N GLN A 517 20.31 -3.85 7.61
CA GLN A 517 21.33 -4.36 8.52
C GLN A 517 20.90 -5.70 9.16
N GLU A 518 19.65 -5.79 9.62
CA GLU A 518 19.10 -7.03 10.19
C GLU A 518 19.20 -8.19 9.19
N GLN A 519 18.77 -7.99 7.94
CA GLN A 519 18.83 -9.05 6.93
C GLN A 519 20.27 -9.39 6.53
N ALA A 520 21.18 -8.41 6.49
CA ALA A 520 22.60 -8.63 6.23
C ALA A 520 23.25 -9.50 7.31
N LEU A 521 23.02 -9.18 8.59
CA LEU A 521 23.51 -9.98 9.72
C LEU A 521 22.90 -11.39 9.71
N ALA A 522 21.62 -11.52 9.36
CA ALA A 522 20.97 -12.82 9.24
C ALA A 522 21.53 -13.65 8.06
N LEU A 523 21.89 -13.02 6.94
CA LEU A 523 22.60 -13.67 5.83
C LEU A 523 23.97 -14.19 6.29
N VAL A 524 24.76 -13.35 6.96
CA VAL A 524 26.07 -13.75 7.50
C VAL A 524 25.90 -14.89 8.50
N ARG A 525 24.93 -14.81 9.41
CA ARG A 525 24.60 -15.87 10.37
C ARG A 525 24.39 -17.22 9.67
N ASN A 526 23.67 -17.23 8.55
CA ASN A 526 23.43 -18.44 7.78
C ASN A 526 24.69 -18.92 7.02
N LEU A 527 25.52 -18.00 6.52
CA LEU A 527 26.81 -18.33 5.88
C LEU A 527 27.78 -18.99 6.86
N VAL A 528 27.87 -18.47 8.08
CA VAL A 528 28.76 -18.99 9.14
C VAL A 528 28.12 -20.11 9.98
N ASP A 529 27.03 -20.70 9.51
CA ASP A 529 26.40 -21.84 10.18
C ASP A 529 26.98 -23.17 9.67
N GLY A 530 27.19 -24.13 10.57
CA GLY A 530 27.66 -25.48 10.24
C GLY A 530 29.14 -25.74 10.56
N CYS A 531 29.89 -26.22 9.57
CA CYS A 531 31.26 -26.72 9.77
C CYS A 531 32.31 -25.61 9.90
N ILE A 532 33.52 -25.97 10.35
CA ILE A 532 34.63 -25.03 10.60
C ILE A 532 34.97 -24.17 9.38
N SER A 533 34.98 -24.73 8.15
CA SER A 533 35.29 -23.96 6.94
C SER A 533 34.27 -22.85 6.65
N CYS A 534 33.03 -22.99 7.11
CA CYS A 534 32.04 -21.92 7.01
C CYS A 534 32.31 -20.78 8.00
N LEU A 535 32.94 -21.08 9.14
CA LEU A 535 33.30 -20.06 10.13
C LEU A 535 34.42 -19.15 9.61
N ASP A 536 35.32 -19.69 8.78
CA ASP A 536 36.44 -18.94 8.18
C ASP A 536 35.96 -17.76 7.31
N TYR A 537 34.73 -17.79 6.81
CA TYR A 537 34.12 -16.64 6.11
C TYR A 537 34.07 -15.39 6.98
N ALA A 538 33.82 -15.51 8.29
CA ALA A 538 33.83 -14.37 9.21
C ALA A 538 35.21 -13.71 9.34
N PHE A 539 36.26 -14.45 9.00
CA PHE A 539 37.68 -14.06 9.10
C PHE A 539 38.29 -13.67 7.75
N ALA A 540 37.53 -13.73 6.67
CA ALA A 540 37.99 -13.29 5.35
C ALA A 540 38.40 -11.81 5.36
N GLU A 541 39.34 -11.45 4.48
CA GLU A 541 39.87 -10.08 4.35
C GLU A 541 40.28 -9.48 5.71
N ASN A 542 41.08 -10.21 6.48
CA ASN A 542 41.55 -9.84 7.83
C ASN A 542 40.42 -9.65 8.87
N GLY A 543 39.30 -10.36 8.71
CA GLY A 543 38.19 -10.33 9.66
C GLY A 543 37.28 -9.11 9.54
N ILE A 544 37.21 -8.49 8.36
CA ILE A 544 36.38 -7.30 8.12
C ILE A 544 34.90 -7.52 8.48
N ILE A 545 34.38 -8.73 8.27
CA ILE A 545 33.01 -9.11 8.63
C ILE A 545 32.84 -9.14 10.14
N LEU A 546 33.71 -9.87 10.86
CA LEU A 546 33.64 -9.97 12.31
C LEU A 546 33.84 -8.60 13.00
N ASP A 547 34.67 -7.73 12.42
CA ASP A 547 34.85 -6.34 12.84
C ASP A 547 33.59 -5.51 12.66
N ALA A 548 32.93 -5.61 11.51
CA ALA A 548 31.65 -4.94 11.25
C ALA A 548 30.56 -5.41 12.23
N VAL A 549 30.43 -6.73 12.44
CA VAL A 549 29.48 -7.30 13.42
C VAL A 549 29.71 -6.74 14.82
N GLY A 550 30.97 -6.72 15.29
CA GLY A 550 31.29 -6.19 16.62
C GLY A 550 30.98 -4.70 16.77
N ARG A 551 31.23 -3.90 15.72
CA ARG A 551 30.93 -2.46 15.69
C ARG A 551 29.42 -2.22 15.78
N GLU A 552 28.63 -2.89 14.95
CA GLU A 552 27.18 -2.72 14.95
C GLU A 552 26.54 -3.24 16.23
N LEU A 553 27.04 -4.31 16.84
CA LEU A 553 26.57 -4.76 18.15
C LEU A 553 26.83 -3.76 19.27
N THR A 554 27.96 -3.04 19.21
CA THR A 554 28.29 -1.99 20.17
C THR A 554 27.33 -0.80 20.05
N ASN A 555 26.92 -0.48 18.83
CA ASN A 555 26.05 0.66 18.50
C ASN A 555 24.57 0.28 18.35
N ALA A 556 24.20 -0.98 18.59
CA ALA A 556 22.87 -1.49 18.27
C ALA A 556 21.77 -0.74 19.04
N SER A 557 20.93 -0.03 18.30
CA SER A 557 19.75 0.67 18.84
C SER A 557 18.48 -0.19 18.81
N LYS A 558 18.42 -1.19 17.92
CA LYS A 558 17.30 -2.13 17.77
C LYS A 558 17.68 -3.53 18.24
N ALA A 559 16.74 -4.20 18.91
CA ALA A 559 16.95 -5.54 19.44
C ALA A 559 17.21 -6.56 18.32
N GLU A 560 16.56 -6.40 17.16
CA GLU A 560 16.66 -7.26 15.99
C GLU A 560 18.10 -7.37 15.46
N ILE A 561 18.81 -6.24 15.37
CA ILE A 561 20.23 -6.19 14.99
C ILE A 561 21.06 -6.96 16.02
N GLY A 562 20.83 -6.68 17.31
CA GLY A 562 21.49 -7.37 18.41
C GLY A 562 21.29 -8.88 18.36
N ILE A 563 20.06 -9.33 18.06
CA ILE A 563 19.70 -10.74 17.97
C ILE A 563 20.51 -11.40 16.86
N GLN A 564 20.50 -10.84 15.64
CA GLN A 564 21.20 -11.44 14.51
C GLN A 564 22.72 -11.44 14.71
N GLY A 565 23.30 -10.31 15.13
CA GLY A 565 24.74 -10.23 15.38
C GLY A 565 25.20 -11.15 16.52
N MET A 566 24.43 -11.29 17.59
CA MET A 566 24.76 -12.26 18.65
C MET A 566 24.68 -13.71 18.16
N TYR A 567 23.77 -14.05 17.26
CA TYR A 567 23.76 -15.37 16.64
C TYR A 567 24.95 -15.59 15.69
N VAL A 568 25.44 -14.56 14.99
CA VAL A 568 26.71 -14.64 14.24
C VAL A 568 27.85 -14.99 15.20
N LEU A 569 27.99 -14.24 16.31
CA LEU A 569 29.02 -14.52 17.31
C LEU A 569 28.88 -15.91 17.95
N ALA A 570 27.65 -16.35 18.21
CA ALA A 570 27.40 -17.67 18.76
C ALA A 570 27.80 -18.80 17.79
N ASN A 571 27.53 -18.63 16.49
CA ASN A 571 27.95 -19.59 15.46
C ASN A 571 29.47 -19.64 15.35
N VAL A 572 30.15 -18.49 15.30
CA VAL A 572 31.63 -18.44 15.31
C VAL A 572 32.19 -19.08 16.59
N ALA A 573 31.59 -18.81 17.74
CA ALA A 573 32.00 -19.39 19.03
C ALA A 573 31.81 -20.91 19.11
N SER A 574 31.09 -21.55 18.19
CA SER A 574 30.98 -23.01 18.12
C SER A 574 32.26 -23.69 17.57
N GLY A 575 33.16 -22.91 16.96
CA GLY A 575 34.39 -23.39 16.35
C GLY A 575 35.51 -23.76 17.31
N ASN A 576 36.76 -23.70 16.81
CA ASN A 576 37.97 -24.01 17.57
C ASN A 576 38.41 -22.84 18.48
N GLU A 577 39.57 -22.98 19.13
CA GLU A 577 40.08 -21.98 20.07
C GLU A 577 40.32 -20.60 19.44
N PHE A 578 40.82 -20.56 18.21
CA PHE A 578 41.04 -19.31 17.48
C PHE A 578 39.73 -18.54 17.30
N HIS A 579 38.66 -19.23 16.89
CA HIS A 579 37.34 -18.62 16.73
C HIS A 579 36.76 -18.12 18.05
N LYS A 580 36.90 -18.90 19.12
CA LYS A 580 36.38 -18.52 20.45
C LYS A 580 37.13 -17.32 21.02
N GLU A 581 38.45 -17.25 20.93
CA GLU A 581 39.21 -16.06 21.39
C GLU A 581 38.89 -14.82 20.55
N ALA A 582 38.65 -14.97 19.24
CA ALA A 582 38.21 -13.84 18.43
C ALA A 582 36.84 -13.29 18.88
N VAL A 583 35.89 -14.16 19.21
CA VAL A 583 34.59 -13.73 19.79
C VAL A 583 34.80 -13.08 21.16
N MET A 584 35.67 -13.63 22.02
CA MET A 584 36.02 -13.01 23.30
C MET A 584 36.52 -11.58 23.14
N ASN A 585 37.39 -11.33 22.15
CA ASN A 585 37.90 -9.99 21.85
C ASN A 585 36.80 -9.01 21.40
N LYS A 586 35.71 -9.49 20.79
CA LYS A 586 34.54 -8.67 20.45
C LYS A 586 33.66 -8.38 21.66
N LEU A 587 33.43 -9.38 22.52
CA LEU A 587 32.61 -9.21 23.72
C LEU A 587 33.30 -8.35 24.79
N LEU A 588 34.62 -8.43 24.88
CA LEU A 588 35.47 -7.78 25.86
C LEU A 588 36.51 -6.88 25.16
N PRO A 589 36.10 -5.80 24.49
CA PRO A 589 37.06 -4.88 23.86
C PRO A 589 37.95 -4.25 24.93
N GLN A 590 39.22 -4.03 24.62
CA GLN A 590 40.27 -3.53 25.52
C GLN A 590 40.11 -2.03 25.92
N VAL A 591 38.93 -1.44 25.78
CA VAL A 591 38.68 0.00 25.97
C VAL A 591 38.06 0.28 27.34
N ASP A 592 38.45 1.40 27.95
CA ASP A 592 38.15 1.94 29.29
C ASP A 592 37.16 1.18 30.18
N LYS A 593 37.61 0.91 31.42
CA LYS A 593 36.90 0.20 32.51
C LYS A 593 35.50 0.75 32.85
N GLU A 594 35.13 1.92 32.34
CA GLU A 594 33.86 2.59 32.62
C GLU A 594 32.72 2.21 31.65
N THR A 595 33.01 1.63 30.47
CA THR A 595 31.95 1.26 29.52
C THR A 595 31.45 -0.16 29.76
N GLN A 596 30.19 -0.29 30.21
CA GLN A 596 29.51 -1.58 30.34
C GLN A 596 29.46 -2.30 28.98
N SER A 597 29.98 -3.53 28.92
CA SER A 597 29.95 -4.36 27.70
C SER A 597 28.52 -4.51 27.16
N PHE A 598 28.37 -4.40 25.83
CA PHE A 598 27.06 -4.47 25.17
C PHE A 598 26.32 -5.78 25.50
N ILE A 599 27.04 -6.89 25.74
CA ILE A 599 26.41 -8.16 26.07
C ILE A 599 25.68 -8.10 27.41
N VAL A 600 26.18 -7.33 28.39
CA VAL A 600 25.48 -7.17 29.68
C VAL A 600 24.19 -6.38 29.47
N LYS A 601 24.21 -5.33 28.63
CA LYS A 601 23.00 -4.61 28.22
C LYS A 601 22.00 -5.53 27.53
N PHE A 602 22.47 -6.43 26.66
CA PHE A 602 21.62 -7.40 25.96
C PHE A 602 21.02 -8.44 26.91
N LEU A 603 21.78 -8.91 27.90
CA LEU A 603 21.28 -9.80 28.96
C LEU A 603 20.22 -9.12 29.85
N GLN A 604 20.27 -7.79 29.96
CA GLN A 604 19.29 -6.97 30.69
C GLN A 604 18.10 -6.52 29.83
N SER A 605 18.09 -6.85 28.52
CA SER A 605 17.02 -6.45 27.61
C SER A 605 15.68 -7.05 27.99
N ASN A 606 14.59 -6.34 27.70
CA ASN A 606 13.24 -6.88 27.83
C ASN A 606 12.92 -7.93 26.75
N ASP A 607 13.65 -7.95 25.62
CA ASP A 607 13.46 -8.93 24.55
C ASP A 607 14.14 -10.28 24.90
N SER A 608 13.33 -11.31 25.08
CA SER A 608 13.81 -12.66 25.43
C SER A 608 14.65 -13.31 24.33
N ARG A 609 14.43 -12.97 23.06
CA ARG A 609 15.22 -13.49 21.93
C ARG A 609 16.64 -12.94 21.98
N LEU A 610 16.79 -11.67 22.33
CA LEU A 610 18.10 -11.04 22.49
C LEU A 610 18.87 -11.64 23.66
N ARG A 611 18.19 -11.83 24.81
CA ARG A 611 18.77 -12.53 25.96
C ARG A 611 19.18 -13.96 25.59
N THR A 612 18.35 -14.68 24.85
CA THR A 612 18.63 -16.05 24.37
C THR A 612 19.90 -16.09 23.52
N ALA A 613 20.02 -15.20 22.52
CA ALA A 613 21.19 -15.14 21.65
C ALA A 613 22.47 -14.81 22.44
N ALA A 614 22.37 -13.88 23.40
CA ALA A 614 23.50 -13.50 24.25
C ALA A 614 24.00 -14.66 25.13
N VAL A 615 23.08 -15.36 25.82
CA VAL A 615 23.44 -16.53 26.64
C VAL A 615 23.96 -17.67 25.76
N TRP A 616 23.42 -17.84 24.55
CA TRP A 616 23.89 -18.88 23.62
C TRP A 616 25.35 -18.71 23.20
N ALA A 617 25.78 -17.47 22.94
CA ALA A 617 27.18 -17.18 22.68
C ALA A 617 28.06 -17.58 23.88
N VAL A 618 27.62 -17.28 25.11
CA VAL A 618 28.35 -17.67 26.34
C VAL A 618 28.44 -19.19 26.48
N VAL A 619 27.34 -19.92 26.27
CA VAL A 619 27.33 -21.41 26.30
C VAL A 619 28.40 -22.00 25.39
N ASN A 620 28.53 -21.47 24.18
CA ASN A 620 29.51 -21.96 23.21
C ASN A 620 30.95 -21.61 23.61
N LEU A 621 31.17 -20.44 24.22
CA LEU A 621 32.49 -20.03 24.74
C LEU A 621 32.93 -20.87 25.95
N THR A 622 32.01 -21.26 26.83
CA THR A 622 32.33 -21.95 28.09
C THR A 622 32.13 -23.47 28.02
N PHE A 623 32.03 -24.04 26.83
CA PHE A 623 31.89 -25.49 26.66
C PHE A 623 33.07 -26.26 27.30
N PRO A 624 32.84 -27.17 28.27
CA PRO A 624 33.90 -27.71 29.13
C PRO A 624 35.02 -28.46 28.40
N SER A 625 34.68 -29.17 27.33
CA SER A 625 35.65 -29.95 26.56
C SER A 625 36.50 -29.10 25.61
N SER A 626 36.24 -27.79 25.51
CA SER A 626 37.05 -26.89 24.69
C SER A 626 38.34 -26.53 25.43
N PRO A 627 39.49 -26.47 24.74
CA PRO A 627 40.67 -25.76 25.22
C PRO A 627 40.29 -24.34 25.69
N GLY A 628 41.05 -23.78 26.64
CA GLY A 628 40.89 -22.39 27.10
C GLY A 628 39.57 -22.03 27.80
N ALA A 629 38.61 -22.95 27.91
CA ALA A 629 37.26 -22.66 28.42
C ALA A 629 37.24 -22.09 29.85
N PHE A 630 38.10 -22.60 30.74
CA PHE A 630 38.26 -22.07 32.09
C PHE A 630 38.73 -20.61 32.08
N ASN A 631 39.76 -20.29 31.30
CA ASN A 631 40.31 -18.94 31.21
C ASN A 631 39.27 -17.96 30.65
N ARG A 632 38.50 -18.37 29.63
CA ARG A 632 37.38 -17.58 29.12
C ARG A 632 36.31 -17.35 30.17
N LEU A 633 35.94 -18.39 30.92
CA LEU A 633 34.97 -18.26 32.00
C LEU A 633 35.43 -17.24 33.08
N VAL A 634 36.71 -17.25 33.45
CA VAL A 634 37.29 -16.27 34.38
C VAL A 634 37.18 -14.85 33.81
N LYS A 635 37.55 -14.64 32.55
CA LYS A 635 37.41 -13.34 31.86
C LYS A 635 35.95 -12.87 31.84
N LEU A 636 35.01 -13.72 31.43
CA LEU A 636 33.57 -13.41 31.39
C LEU A 636 33.00 -13.11 32.79
N ARG A 637 33.49 -13.79 33.83
CA ARG A 637 33.12 -13.49 35.23
C ARG A 637 33.63 -12.13 35.65
N SER A 638 34.91 -11.81 35.37
CA SER A 638 35.51 -10.52 35.72
C SER A 638 34.81 -9.34 35.03
N ALA A 639 34.23 -9.57 33.84
CA ALA A 639 33.46 -8.60 33.09
C ALA A 639 31.98 -8.46 33.53
N GLY A 640 31.56 -9.14 34.60
CA GLY A 640 30.19 -9.07 35.12
C GLY A 640 29.13 -9.87 34.34
N ILE A 641 29.53 -10.62 33.30
CA ILE A 641 28.61 -11.39 32.44
C ILE A 641 28.03 -12.59 33.20
N VAL A 642 28.89 -13.38 33.84
CA VAL A 642 28.46 -14.56 34.62
C VAL A 642 27.59 -14.16 35.84
N PRO A 643 27.94 -13.13 36.62
CA PRO A 643 27.03 -12.59 37.65
C PRO A 643 25.66 -12.18 37.10
N GLN A 644 25.60 -11.47 35.96
CA GLN A 644 24.34 -11.11 35.33
C GLN A 644 23.51 -12.34 34.95
N ILE A 645 24.15 -13.38 34.38
CA ILE A 645 23.48 -14.65 34.05
C ILE A 645 22.90 -15.32 35.29
N ARG A 646 23.60 -15.29 36.44
CA ARG A 646 23.09 -15.84 37.72
C ARG A 646 21.83 -15.10 38.17
N ASN A 647 21.77 -13.78 38.02
CA ASN A 647 20.60 -12.96 38.37
C ASN A 647 19.37 -13.30 37.49
N MET A 648 19.59 -13.92 36.33
CA MET A 648 18.54 -14.28 35.38
C MET A 648 18.05 -15.73 35.54
N VAL A 649 18.46 -16.49 36.57
CA VAL A 649 18.06 -17.90 36.75
C VAL A 649 16.52 -18.12 36.74
N ASN A 650 15.77 -17.09 37.12
CA ASN A 650 14.31 -17.09 37.15
C ASN A 650 13.65 -16.40 35.94
N ASP A 651 14.38 -16.17 34.83
CA ASP A 651 13.89 -15.51 33.61
C ASP A 651 12.52 -16.03 33.15
N SER A 652 11.61 -15.15 32.72
CA SER A 652 10.27 -15.56 32.29
C SER A 652 10.28 -16.47 31.07
N CYS A 653 11.30 -16.39 30.21
CA CYS A 653 11.44 -17.20 29.02
C CYS A 653 12.12 -18.55 29.31
N LEU A 654 11.47 -19.65 28.89
CA LEU A 654 11.98 -21.02 29.10
C LEU A 654 13.30 -21.28 28.35
N ASP A 655 13.46 -20.78 27.13
CA ASP A 655 14.68 -20.96 26.34
C ASP A 655 15.88 -20.27 27.00
N VAL A 656 15.65 -19.05 27.53
CA VAL A 656 16.65 -18.31 28.30
C VAL A 656 17.03 -19.11 29.55
N LYS A 657 16.04 -19.56 30.34
CA LYS A 657 16.26 -20.39 31.53
C LYS A 657 17.07 -21.65 31.24
N LEU A 658 16.73 -22.38 30.17
CA LEU A 658 17.42 -23.60 29.78
C LEU A 658 18.90 -23.32 29.52
N ARG A 659 19.20 -22.29 28.73
CA ARG A 659 20.57 -21.89 28.39
C ARG A 659 21.35 -21.38 29.60
N ILE A 660 20.71 -20.62 30.49
CA ILE A 660 21.32 -20.18 31.75
C ILE A 660 21.74 -21.38 32.58
N ARG A 661 20.86 -22.38 32.74
CA ARG A 661 21.20 -23.62 33.46
C ARG A 661 22.37 -24.35 32.81
N THR A 662 22.46 -24.35 31.48
CA THR A 662 23.64 -24.89 30.77
C THR A 662 24.91 -24.14 31.17
N VAL A 663 24.92 -22.80 31.11
CA VAL A 663 26.10 -22.01 31.53
C VAL A 663 26.47 -22.30 32.99
N LEU A 664 25.50 -22.32 33.90
CA LEU A 664 25.76 -22.58 35.33
C LEU A 664 26.31 -23.98 35.58
N SER A 665 25.80 -24.99 34.87
CA SER A 665 26.35 -26.36 34.93
C SER A 665 27.80 -26.41 34.44
N GLN A 666 28.12 -25.69 33.36
CA GLN A 666 29.50 -25.55 32.88
C GLN A 666 30.39 -24.86 33.92
N VAL A 667 29.89 -23.81 34.61
CA VAL A 667 30.63 -23.15 35.70
C VAL A 667 30.96 -24.14 36.83
N ILE A 668 29.99 -24.94 37.26
CA ILE A 668 30.17 -25.94 38.34
C ILE A 668 31.21 -26.99 37.94
N THR A 669 31.24 -27.39 36.67
CA THR A 669 32.20 -28.39 36.14
C THR A 669 33.66 -27.94 36.33
N PHE A 670 33.92 -26.64 36.36
CA PHE A 670 35.25 -26.09 36.60
C PHE A 670 35.58 -25.83 38.08
N GLY A 671 34.67 -26.19 39.00
CA GLY A 671 34.78 -25.99 40.44
C GLY A 671 34.22 -24.65 40.92
N ASP A 672 33.45 -24.68 42.02
CA ASP A 672 32.92 -23.49 42.71
C ASP A 672 33.99 -22.65 43.44
N GLY A 673 35.28 -22.99 43.30
CA GLY A 673 36.41 -22.46 44.07
C GLY A 673 36.85 -21.03 43.77
N LEU A 674 35.93 -20.15 43.39
CA LEU A 674 36.16 -18.71 43.26
C LEU A 674 34.90 -18.00 43.79
N THR A 675 34.71 -18.08 45.11
CA THR A 675 33.88 -17.16 45.89
C THR A 675 34.33 -15.73 45.72
#